data_AF-A0A5C2RKH4-F1
#
_entry.id   AF-A0A5C2RKH4-F1
#
_cell.length_a   1.000
_cell.length_b   1.000
_cell.length_c   1.000
_cell.angle_alpha   90.00
_cell.angle_beta   90.00
_cell.angle_gamma   90.00
#
_symmetry.space_group_name_H-M   'P 1'
#
loop_
_entity.id
_entity.type
_entity.pdbx_description
1 polymer ?
#
loop_
_entity_poly.entity_id
_entity_poly.type
_entity_poly.pdbx_seq_one_letter_code
_entity_poly.pdbx_strand_id
1 'polypeptide(L)'
;MAAVQWQKDLVVILPTGSGKSAVVATAARLESNKITAVFLPLRSLLSDWKRRLTLLDYPFEVYNPSRPHLSGQTPIVLVSLDAAGGTSWQQAVTSLRSDVRLNRMVFDEAHLVLTEGSYRGIMNQVKELRIAHVQFVLLSATIPPISISHLATSFTLATGDNTQVIRTVSNRPELSFKGPTTYDHLDSETLDLISLEVRTTLNIVSKNPVNRVLVFVQTVANGLVVAERLECEFYRGSSDKSLTNQDRENIAQRWYDGTYKVMVATDAFGPGNDYPSVRYVFVVGAPRGIVDFLQMAGRGGRDGARAEVQLYHFKSERFNKPLDGQTDHLGQQDFTLVLNNPRGRCWREIFTKFLDGSGHKCQDSRYNWPCPACPQVIPGPWQQVAGGKMRMIVPPLPPAPLLPGNPVLSPQIATRRPRAISTVFALDPKTPSTTSAPSAPPAAAGSAFVQPYITARELHQVRMEKYGPLVARVKAAMELFAGTCPLCLVSHPRGPRQAVHMSGVLGCPVMSSLLEKTALGYGRTYKTYLDWMKQCIHYGRGGCSVCFRCHIPFFHDMLHQAQEGQGNFRCEESHRDVVGSVVYWGFLNRDERMAAEEYFGQTWADDIALGRWLVKTERGEEYTNMIRMFLFIVDRLVAGQQ
;
A
#
# COMPACT_ATOMS: atom_id res chain seq x y z
N MET A 1 10.34 23.53 -9.99
CA MET A 1 9.84 24.89 -9.66
C MET A 1 8.91 24.88 -8.45
N ALA A 2 7.71 24.30 -8.52
CA ALA A 2 6.77 24.28 -7.37
C ALA A 2 7.40 23.74 -6.07
N ALA A 3 8.22 22.68 -6.16
CA ALA A 3 8.93 22.12 -5.01
C ALA A 3 9.87 23.15 -4.33
N VAL A 4 10.57 23.97 -5.12
CA VAL A 4 11.59 24.93 -4.64
C VAL A 4 10.96 26.20 -4.08
N GLN A 5 9.65 26.41 -4.26
CA GLN A 5 8.94 27.59 -3.74
C GLN A 5 8.60 27.47 -2.25
N TRP A 6 8.54 26.26 -1.69
CA TRP A 6 8.28 25.99 -0.25
C TRP A 6 6.96 26.53 0.32
N GLN A 7 6.02 26.95 -0.53
CA GLN A 7 4.76 27.54 -0.08
C GLN A 7 3.68 26.51 0.21
N LYS A 8 3.73 25.36 -0.47
CA LYS A 8 2.64 24.38 -0.51
C LYS A 8 3.16 22.96 -0.42
N ASP A 9 2.37 22.08 0.20
CA ASP A 9 2.54 20.64 0.01
C ASP A 9 2.19 20.27 -1.43
N LEU A 10 2.82 19.22 -1.96
CA LEU A 10 2.65 18.81 -3.35
C LEU A 10 2.14 17.38 -3.45
N VAL A 11 1.14 17.18 -4.30
CA VAL A 11 0.74 15.85 -4.78
C VAL A 11 1.09 15.76 -6.26
N VAL A 12 2.11 14.99 -6.59
CA VAL A 12 2.68 14.89 -7.94
C VAL A 12 2.35 13.52 -8.53
N ILE A 13 1.49 13.54 -9.55
CA ILE A 13 0.94 12.34 -10.20
C ILE A 13 1.49 12.29 -11.62
N LEU A 14 2.48 11.43 -11.82
CA LEU A 14 3.19 11.26 -13.09
C LEU A 14 3.24 9.77 -13.48
N PRO A 15 3.03 9.41 -14.76
CA PRO A 15 3.06 8.04 -15.25
C PRO A 15 4.28 7.23 -14.78
N THR A 16 4.14 5.91 -14.73
CA THR A 16 5.29 5.03 -14.50
C THR A 16 6.36 5.26 -15.59
N GLY A 17 7.63 5.35 -15.20
CA GLY A 17 8.74 5.63 -16.11
C GLY A 17 8.97 7.11 -16.48
N SER A 18 8.12 8.04 -16.05
CA SER A 18 8.22 9.48 -16.36
C SER A 18 9.37 10.25 -15.68
N GLY A 19 10.25 9.57 -14.92
CA GLY A 19 11.39 10.21 -14.27
C GLY A 19 11.08 10.91 -12.94
N LYS A 20 10.10 10.44 -12.16
CA LYS A 20 9.76 10.97 -10.81
C LYS A 20 10.99 11.18 -9.91
N SER A 21 11.93 10.24 -9.88
CA SER A 21 13.16 10.35 -9.10
C SER A 21 14.06 11.51 -9.54
N ALA A 22 14.10 11.82 -10.84
CA ALA A 22 14.91 12.92 -11.37
C ALA A 22 14.36 14.28 -10.93
N VAL A 23 13.04 14.43 -10.76
CA VAL A 23 12.41 15.64 -10.23
C VAL A 23 12.89 15.91 -8.80
N VAL A 24 12.96 14.87 -7.97
CA VAL A 24 13.44 14.96 -6.58
C VAL A 24 14.92 15.31 -6.52
N ALA A 25 15.75 14.60 -7.30
CA ALA A 25 17.19 14.85 -7.36
C ALA A 25 17.49 16.28 -7.84
N THR A 26 16.78 16.75 -8.87
CA THR A 26 16.94 18.12 -9.38
C THR A 26 16.55 19.15 -8.33
N ALA A 27 15.41 18.97 -7.65
CA ALA A 27 14.99 19.90 -6.61
C ALA A 27 16.00 19.96 -5.45
N ALA A 28 16.45 18.79 -4.96
CA ALA A 28 17.46 18.72 -3.90
C ALA A 28 18.81 19.35 -4.31
N ARG A 29 19.20 19.25 -5.58
CA ARG A 29 20.46 19.81 -6.09
C ARG A 29 20.47 21.34 -6.13
N LEU A 30 19.32 21.96 -6.37
CA LEU A 30 19.16 23.41 -6.42
C LEU A 30 19.19 24.06 -5.02
N GLU A 31 19.18 23.26 -3.96
CA GLU A 31 18.92 23.69 -2.60
C GLU A 31 20.17 23.47 -1.73
N SER A 32 21.00 24.51 -1.60
CA SER A 32 22.21 24.45 -0.77
C SER A 32 21.87 24.41 0.72
N ASN A 33 22.63 23.63 1.50
CA ASN A 33 22.47 23.44 2.95
C ASN A 33 21.07 22.95 3.38
N LYS A 34 20.41 22.18 2.51
CA LYS A 34 19.10 21.60 2.79
C LYS A 34 19.10 20.11 2.47
N ILE A 35 18.30 19.38 3.23
CA ILE A 35 18.11 17.95 3.04
C ILE A 35 16.69 17.67 2.55
N THR A 36 16.61 16.78 1.56
CA THR A 36 15.38 16.11 1.13
C THR A 36 15.40 14.67 1.63
N ALA A 37 14.48 14.33 2.53
CA ALA A 37 14.30 12.95 2.98
C ALA A 37 13.29 12.24 2.07
N VAL A 38 13.67 11.11 1.48
CA VAL A 38 12.82 10.28 0.62
C VAL A 38 12.40 9.04 1.40
N PHE A 39 11.11 9.00 1.76
CA PHE A 39 10.46 7.94 2.50
C PHE A 39 9.93 6.89 1.52
N LEU A 40 10.36 5.64 1.74
CA LEU A 40 10.14 4.54 0.83
C LEU A 40 9.36 3.43 1.55
N PRO A 41 8.20 3.01 1.00
CA PRO A 41 7.31 2.06 1.65
C PRO A 41 7.83 0.62 1.61
N LEU A 42 8.73 0.33 0.66
CA LEU A 42 9.20 -1.02 0.38
C LEU A 42 10.72 -1.04 0.25
N ARG A 43 11.34 -2.12 0.75
CA ARG A 43 12.81 -2.33 0.63
C ARG A 43 13.28 -2.44 -0.83
N SER A 44 12.43 -2.94 -1.73
CA SER A 44 12.73 -2.99 -3.17
C SER A 44 12.88 -1.59 -3.76
N LEU A 45 12.02 -0.64 -3.37
CA LEU A 45 12.12 0.76 -3.76
C LEU A 45 13.37 1.41 -3.19
N LEU A 46 13.71 1.12 -1.93
CA LEU A 46 14.96 1.58 -1.32
C LEU A 46 16.18 1.17 -2.15
N SER A 47 16.24 -0.10 -2.56
CA SER A 47 17.34 -0.63 -3.37
C SER A 47 17.39 0.02 -4.76
N ASP A 48 16.24 0.25 -5.39
CA ASP A 48 16.14 0.94 -6.68
C ASP A 48 16.57 2.42 -6.60
N TRP A 49 16.17 3.14 -5.55
CA TRP A 49 16.61 4.51 -5.32
C TRP A 49 18.13 4.60 -5.11
N LYS A 50 18.72 3.68 -4.32
CA LYS A 50 20.18 3.59 -4.18
C LYS A 50 20.85 3.41 -5.55
N ARG A 51 20.39 2.41 -6.31
CA ARG A 51 20.94 2.12 -7.64
C ARG A 51 20.86 3.33 -8.57
N ARG A 52 19.72 4.02 -8.63
CA ARG A 52 19.53 5.21 -9.48
C ARG A 52 20.44 6.37 -9.08
N LEU A 53 20.54 6.67 -7.79
CA LEU A 53 21.39 7.77 -7.31
C LEU A 53 22.88 7.46 -7.51
N THR A 54 23.30 6.21 -7.29
CA THR A 54 24.67 5.76 -7.61
C THR A 54 24.98 5.88 -9.10
N LEU A 55 24.05 5.48 -9.98
CA LEU A 55 24.23 5.61 -11.44
C LEU A 55 24.32 7.07 -11.91
N LEU A 56 23.70 7.99 -11.17
CA LEU A 56 23.74 9.43 -11.45
C LEU A 56 24.93 10.14 -10.77
N ASP A 57 25.80 9.39 -10.07
CA ASP A 57 26.86 9.94 -9.21
C ASP A 57 26.33 11.03 -8.26
N TYR A 58 25.11 10.83 -7.76
CA TYR A 58 24.41 11.79 -6.93
C TYR A 58 24.60 11.45 -5.45
N PRO A 59 25.13 12.36 -4.62
CA PRO A 59 25.42 12.07 -3.22
C PRO A 59 24.13 11.83 -2.41
N PHE A 60 24.09 10.72 -1.68
CA PHE A 60 22.99 10.36 -0.79
C PHE A 60 23.49 9.61 0.45
N GLU A 61 22.73 9.70 1.53
CA GLU A 61 22.90 8.84 2.71
C GLU A 61 21.66 7.96 2.92
N VAL A 62 21.82 6.84 3.63
CA VAL A 62 20.74 5.92 3.96
C VAL A 62 20.54 5.97 5.46
N TYR A 63 19.34 6.32 5.89
CA TYR A 63 19.02 6.43 7.31
C TYR A 63 19.07 5.05 8.00
N ASN A 64 19.72 5.01 9.16
CA ASN A 64 19.80 3.83 10.01
C ASN A 64 19.21 4.14 11.39
N PRO A 65 18.07 3.53 11.79
CA PRO A 65 17.44 3.82 13.07
C PRO A 65 18.30 3.42 14.28
N SER A 66 19.24 2.47 14.14
CA SER A 66 20.17 2.10 15.20
C SER A 66 21.26 3.15 15.44
N ARG A 67 21.43 4.10 14.51
CA ARG A 67 22.34 5.25 14.62
C ARG A 67 21.57 6.49 14.16
N PRO A 68 20.71 7.08 15.01
CA PRO A 68 19.85 8.20 14.65
C PRO A 68 20.66 9.49 14.49
N HIS A 69 21.48 9.55 13.46
CA HIS A 69 22.36 10.66 13.11
C HIS A 69 22.33 10.87 11.60
N LEU A 70 22.19 12.12 11.18
CA LEU A 70 22.27 12.53 9.78
C LEU A 70 23.55 13.35 9.59
N SER A 71 24.35 13.04 8.57
CA SER A 71 25.64 13.71 8.35
C SER A 71 25.46 15.19 7.98
N GLY A 72 24.35 15.52 7.32
CA GLY A 72 24.10 16.83 6.74
C GLY A 72 25.07 17.21 5.61
N GLN A 73 25.82 16.25 5.07
CA GLN A 73 26.75 16.46 3.95
C GLN A 73 26.10 16.12 2.59
N THR A 74 25.09 15.25 2.60
CA THR A 74 24.40 14.81 1.39
C THR A 74 23.02 15.45 1.27
N PRO A 75 22.62 15.91 0.07
CA PRO A 75 21.33 16.58 -0.16
C PRO A 75 20.12 15.64 -0.08
N ILE A 76 20.32 14.32 -0.23
CA ILE A 76 19.26 13.31 -0.16
C ILE A 76 19.54 12.30 0.95
N VAL A 77 18.50 12.02 1.75
CA VAL A 77 18.46 10.93 2.72
C VAL A 77 17.41 9.93 2.28
N LEU A 78 17.79 8.66 2.09
CA LEU A 78 16.83 7.59 1.84
C LEU A 78 16.39 6.97 3.16
N VAL A 79 15.07 6.90 3.38
CA VAL A 79 14.46 6.43 4.62
C VAL A 79 13.48 5.30 4.30
N SER A 80 13.68 4.13 4.89
CA SER A 80 12.64 3.10 4.88
C SER A 80 11.53 3.54 5.83
N LEU A 81 10.26 3.50 5.40
CA LEU A 81 9.17 3.99 6.24
C LEU A 81 9.05 3.22 7.56
N ASP A 82 9.27 1.91 7.58
CA ASP A 82 9.30 1.13 8.83
C ASP A 82 10.37 1.60 9.83
N ALA A 83 11.42 2.26 9.35
CA ALA A 83 12.49 2.80 10.19
C ALA A 83 12.19 4.23 10.67
N ALA A 84 11.18 4.90 10.10
CA ALA A 84 10.85 6.29 10.38
C ALA A 84 9.98 6.49 11.64
N GLY A 85 9.53 5.41 12.27
CA GLY A 85 8.65 5.46 13.44
C GLY A 85 9.35 5.87 14.74
N GLY A 86 8.61 6.60 15.58
CA GLY A 86 9.03 6.97 16.94
C GLY A 86 10.02 8.13 16.98
N THR A 87 10.72 8.26 18.12
CA THR A 87 11.60 9.40 18.41
C THR A 87 12.94 9.36 17.67
N SER A 88 13.34 8.20 17.12
CA SER A 88 14.65 8.00 16.47
C SER A 88 14.85 8.88 15.24
N TRP A 89 13.82 9.05 14.41
CA TRP A 89 13.89 9.95 13.26
C TRP A 89 14.01 11.40 13.68
N GLN A 90 13.23 11.82 14.69
CA GLN A 90 13.28 13.17 15.22
C GLN A 90 14.67 13.48 15.79
N GLN A 91 15.26 12.56 16.56
CA GLN A 91 16.63 12.68 17.06
C GLN A 91 17.64 12.87 15.92
N ALA A 92 17.49 12.10 14.84
CA ALA A 92 18.38 12.21 13.68
C ALA A 92 18.27 13.57 13.00
N VAL A 93 17.04 14.10 12.85
CA VAL A 93 16.81 15.46 12.33
C VAL A 93 17.37 16.53 13.27
N THR A 94 17.21 16.38 14.59
CA THR A 94 17.79 17.30 15.58
C THR A 94 19.32 17.24 15.62
N SER A 95 19.93 16.12 15.22
CA SER A 95 21.39 15.98 15.15
C SER A 95 22.04 16.76 13.99
N LEU A 96 21.25 17.35 13.10
CA LEU A 96 21.75 18.16 12.00
C LEU A 96 22.52 19.39 12.50
N ARG A 97 23.55 19.76 11.75
CA ARG A 97 24.31 21.00 11.99
C ARG A 97 23.38 22.21 11.89
N SER A 98 23.65 23.26 12.66
CA SER A 98 22.79 24.46 12.71
C SER A 98 22.62 25.19 11.38
N ASP A 99 23.57 25.03 10.45
CA ASP A 99 23.53 25.58 9.08
C ASP A 99 22.73 24.70 8.11
N VAL A 100 22.41 23.46 8.47
CA VAL A 100 21.71 22.49 7.62
C VAL A 100 20.33 22.18 8.19
N ARG A 101 19.32 22.23 7.33
CA ARG A 101 17.95 21.91 7.75
C ARG A 101 17.30 20.86 6.85
N LEU A 102 16.49 20.00 7.46
CA LEU A 102 15.51 19.22 6.72
C LEU A 102 14.46 20.20 6.15
N ASN A 103 14.24 20.16 4.84
CA ASN A 103 13.32 21.10 4.20
C ASN A 103 12.18 20.41 3.44
N ARG A 104 12.34 19.11 3.12
CA ARG A 104 11.34 18.34 2.39
C ARG A 104 11.29 16.89 2.85
N MET A 105 10.07 16.35 2.93
CA MET A 105 9.82 14.92 2.99
C MET A 105 9.08 14.47 1.74
N VAL A 106 9.69 13.57 0.99
CA VAL A 106 9.14 12.99 -0.24
C VAL A 106 8.63 11.59 0.09
N PHE A 107 7.40 11.27 -0.29
CA PHE A 107 6.82 9.94 -0.11
C PHE A 107 6.59 9.31 -1.47
N ASP A 108 7.36 8.28 -1.80
CA ASP A 108 7.20 7.55 -3.06
C ASP A 108 6.11 6.48 -2.95
N GLU A 109 5.44 6.19 -4.05
CA GLU A 109 4.27 5.31 -4.13
C GLU A 109 3.19 5.64 -3.08
N ALA A 110 2.88 6.93 -2.92
CA ALA A 110 1.91 7.42 -1.94
C ALA A 110 0.50 6.82 -2.10
N HIS A 111 0.16 6.28 -3.28
CA HIS A 111 -1.12 5.59 -3.51
C HIS A 111 -1.31 4.34 -2.64
N LEU A 112 -0.24 3.73 -2.14
CA LEU A 112 -0.31 2.52 -1.32
C LEU A 112 -1.15 2.74 -0.05
N VAL A 113 -1.33 3.98 0.43
CA VAL A 113 -2.19 4.25 1.59
C VAL A 113 -3.65 3.97 1.29
N LEU A 114 -4.02 4.09 0.03
CA LEU A 114 -5.38 3.87 -0.44
C LEU A 114 -5.59 2.40 -0.77
N THR A 115 -4.60 1.75 -1.38
CA THR A 115 -4.73 0.42 -1.98
C THR A 115 -4.24 -0.73 -1.10
N GLU A 116 -3.29 -0.49 -0.18
CA GLU A 116 -2.67 -1.54 0.65
C GLU A 116 -2.95 -1.35 2.14
N GLY A 117 -3.64 -2.32 2.74
CA GLY A 117 -4.01 -2.27 4.16
C GLY A 117 -2.82 -2.29 5.11
N SER A 118 -1.75 -3.01 4.77
CA SER A 118 -0.51 -3.04 5.55
C SER A 118 0.16 -1.67 5.63
N TYR A 119 0.12 -0.93 4.52
CA TYR A 119 0.72 0.40 4.43
C TYR A 119 -0.06 1.45 5.22
N ARG A 120 -1.39 1.32 5.32
CA ARG A 120 -2.21 2.15 6.24
C ARG A 120 -1.74 2.05 7.70
N GLY A 121 -1.19 0.90 8.10
CA GLY A 121 -0.58 0.69 9.42
C GLY A 121 0.63 1.58 9.65
N ILE A 122 1.56 1.55 8.70
CA ILE A 122 2.81 2.32 8.68
C ILE A 122 2.52 3.83 8.62
N MET A 123 1.45 4.23 7.93
CA MET A 123 1.03 5.62 7.78
C MET A 123 0.58 6.32 9.08
N ASN A 124 0.32 5.58 10.17
CA ASN A 124 0.18 6.21 11.48
C ASN A 124 1.45 6.99 11.87
N GLN A 125 2.63 6.50 11.47
CA GLN A 125 3.91 7.16 11.74
C GLN A 125 4.06 8.46 10.93
N VAL A 126 3.40 8.57 9.77
CA VAL A 126 3.46 9.79 8.95
C VAL A 126 2.82 10.99 9.64
N LYS A 127 1.85 10.77 10.53
CA LYS A 127 1.31 11.85 11.38
C LYS A 127 2.38 12.44 12.31
N GLU A 128 3.24 11.60 12.86
CA GLU A 128 4.36 12.03 13.72
C GLU A 128 5.42 12.78 12.90
N LEU A 129 5.66 12.37 11.65
CA LEU A 129 6.59 13.06 10.74
C LEU A 129 6.18 14.51 10.46
N ARG A 130 4.89 14.84 10.59
CA ARG A 130 4.39 16.19 10.34
C ARG A 130 4.85 17.22 11.39
N ILE A 131 5.34 16.78 12.55
CA ILE A 131 5.91 17.63 13.60
C ILE A 131 7.11 18.45 13.10
N ALA A 132 7.85 17.96 12.10
CA ALA A 132 9.02 18.66 11.57
C ALA A 132 8.69 19.97 10.81
N HIS A 133 7.42 20.27 10.53
CA HIS A 133 6.99 21.49 9.80
C HIS A 133 7.70 21.70 8.45
N VAL A 134 7.89 20.63 7.68
CA VAL A 134 8.55 20.66 6.36
C VAL A 134 7.57 20.39 5.23
N GLN A 135 7.94 20.78 4.01
CA GLN A 135 7.13 20.53 2.81
C GLN A 135 6.98 19.02 2.57
N PHE A 136 5.75 18.55 2.41
CA PHE A 136 5.48 17.18 1.96
C PHE A 136 5.33 17.14 0.44
N VAL A 137 5.95 16.14 -0.19
CA VAL A 137 5.82 15.87 -1.62
C VAL A 137 5.42 14.42 -1.81
N LEU A 138 4.18 14.18 -2.20
CA LEU A 138 3.65 12.85 -2.49
C LEU A 138 3.85 12.52 -3.95
N LEU A 139 4.55 11.43 -4.23
CA LEU A 139 4.80 10.95 -5.58
C LEU A 139 3.96 9.70 -5.86
N SER A 140 3.27 9.67 -6.99
CA SER A 140 2.57 8.46 -7.45
C SER A 140 2.32 8.48 -8.96
N ALA A 141 1.92 7.36 -9.53
CA ALA A 141 1.42 7.27 -10.92
C ALA A 141 -0.09 7.11 -11.02
N THR A 142 -0.74 6.51 -10.01
CA THR A 142 -2.07 5.90 -10.18
C THR A 142 -3.05 6.33 -9.10
N ILE A 143 -3.03 7.60 -8.70
CA ILE A 143 -4.02 8.16 -7.77
C ILE A 143 -5.15 8.78 -8.61
N PRO A 144 -6.41 8.30 -8.52
CA PRO A 144 -7.52 8.93 -9.22
C PRO A 144 -8.00 10.21 -8.50
N PRO A 145 -8.69 11.15 -9.17
CA PRO A 145 -9.08 12.43 -8.58
C PRO A 145 -9.99 12.26 -7.35
N ILE A 146 -10.87 11.25 -7.37
CA ILE A 146 -11.76 10.88 -6.25
C ILE A 146 -11.00 10.52 -4.97
N SER A 147 -9.73 10.14 -5.07
CA SER A 147 -8.93 9.71 -3.93
C SER A 147 -8.03 10.80 -3.33
N ILE A 148 -7.99 12.00 -3.94
CA ILE A 148 -7.12 13.09 -3.49
C ILE A 148 -7.48 13.56 -2.08
N SER A 149 -8.77 13.64 -1.75
CA SER A 149 -9.25 14.03 -0.41
C SER A 149 -8.85 13.01 0.67
N HIS A 150 -8.94 11.71 0.35
CA HIS A 150 -8.52 10.63 1.25
C HIS A 150 -7.00 10.61 1.43
N LEU A 151 -6.24 10.86 0.37
CA LEU A 151 -4.80 11.00 0.41
C LEU A 151 -4.39 12.20 1.28
N ALA A 152 -5.03 13.36 1.07
CA ALA A 152 -4.77 14.57 1.85
C ALA A 152 -5.02 14.35 3.34
N THR A 153 -6.12 13.68 3.67
CA THR A 153 -6.45 13.31 5.06
C THR A 153 -5.42 12.35 5.65
N SER A 154 -5.00 11.34 4.89
CA SER A 154 -4.07 10.30 5.35
C SER A 154 -2.66 10.83 5.61
N PHE A 155 -2.19 11.77 4.78
CA PHE A 155 -0.89 12.42 4.93
C PHE A 155 -0.93 13.70 5.77
N THR A 156 -2.11 14.10 6.28
CA THR A 156 -2.30 15.36 7.03
C THR A 156 -1.76 16.57 6.23
N LEU A 157 -2.07 16.60 4.94
CA LEU A 157 -1.65 17.70 4.05
C LEU A 157 -2.30 19.01 4.46
N ALA A 158 -1.62 20.13 4.19
CA ALA A 158 -2.13 21.45 4.51
C ALA A 158 -3.47 21.74 3.81
N THR A 159 -4.45 22.23 4.57
CA THR A 159 -5.81 22.52 4.08
C THR A 159 -5.87 23.82 3.28
N GLY A 160 -6.98 24.02 2.55
CA GLY A 160 -7.19 25.19 1.70
C GLY A 160 -6.25 25.22 0.50
N ASP A 161 -5.77 26.41 0.13
CA ASP A 161 -4.87 26.62 -1.01
C ASP A 161 -3.42 26.19 -0.74
N ASN A 162 -3.12 25.62 0.41
CA ASN A 162 -1.76 25.25 0.82
C ASN A 162 -1.30 23.87 0.33
N THR A 163 -2.11 23.17 -0.46
CA THR A 163 -1.73 21.95 -1.18
C THR A 163 -1.92 22.15 -2.68
N GLN A 164 -0.92 21.81 -3.49
CA GLN A 164 -0.99 21.85 -4.94
C GLN A 164 -0.94 20.44 -5.53
N VAL A 165 -1.90 20.12 -6.39
CA VAL A 165 -1.91 18.88 -7.16
C VAL A 165 -1.34 19.14 -8.56
N ILE A 166 -0.30 18.40 -8.92
CA ILE A 166 0.31 18.41 -10.24
C ILE A 166 0.06 17.05 -10.86
N ARG A 167 -0.69 17.01 -11.96
CA ARG A 167 -1.06 15.78 -12.66
C ARG A 167 -0.72 15.90 -14.14
N THR A 168 -0.15 14.83 -14.69
CA THR A 168 -0.08 14.62 -16.14
C THR A 168 -1.01 13.49 -16.55
N VAL A 169 -1.34 13.43 -17.85
CA VAL A 169 -2.19 12.38 -18.42
C VAL A 169 -1.58 11.00 -18.20
N SER A 170 -2.40 10.04 -17.77
CA SER A 170 -1.99 8.65 -17.47
C SER A 170 -1.84 7.76 -18.71
N ASN A 171 -2.32 8.22 -19.88
CA ASN A 171 -2.28 7.47 -21.14
C ASN A 171 -0.86 7.10 -21.56
N ARG A 172 -0.67 5.83 -21.92
CA ARG A 172 0.56 5.26 -22.49
C ARG A 172 0.26 4.83 -23.94
N PRO A 173 0.58 5.65 -24.96
CA PRO A 173 0.22 5.36 -26.35
C PRO A 173 0.84 4.06 -26.89
N GLU A 174 2.02 3.69 -26.41
CA GLU A 174 2.79 2.51 -26.80
C GLU A 174 2.17 1.17 -26.35
N LEU A 175 1.24 1.18 -25.39
CA LEU A 175 0.62 -0.05 -24.88
C LEU A 175 -0.50 -0.53 -25.80
N SER A 176 -0.37 -1.73 -26.37
CA SER A 176 -1.41 -2.40 -27.13
C SER A 176 -2.19 -3.34 -26.21
N PHE A 177 -3.45 -3.05 -25.93
CA PHE A 177 -4.27 -3.90 -25.07
C PHE A 177 -4.96 -5.02 -25.86
N LYS A 178 -4.93 -6.24 -25.31
CA LYS A 178 -5.56 -7.44 -25.85
C LYS A 178 -6.35 -8.17 -24.75
N GLY A 179 -7.40 -8.90 -25.15
CA GLY A 179 -8.28 -9.62 -24.23
C GLY A 179 -9.50 -8.81 -23.75
N PRO A 180 -10.03 -9.09 -22.53
CA PRO A 180 -9.72 -10.26 -21.74
C PRO A 180 -10.10 -11.52 -22.54
N THR A 181 -9.20 -12.49 -22.55
CA THR A 181 -9.54 -13.85 -22.96
C THR A 181 -10.11 -14.53 -21.72
N THR A 182 -11.37 -14.94 -21.78
CA THR A 182 -12.11 -15.43 -20.61
C THR A 182 -12.18 -16.95 -20.63
N TYR A 183 -11.78 -17.57 -19.53
CA TYR A 183 -11.94 -18.99 -19.26
C TYR A 183 -12.76 -19.18 -17.97
N ASP A 184 -13.21 -20.40 -17.69
CA ASP A 184 -13.97 -20.65 -16.45
C ASP A 184 -13.02 -20.71 -15.24
N HIS A 185 -11.90 -21.40 -15.36
CA HIS A 185 -10.87 -21.56 -14.33
C HIS A 185 -9.49 -21.83 -14.95
N LEU A 186 -8.43 -21.76 -14.15
CA LEU A 186 -7.07 -22.11 -14.57
C LEU A 186 -6.85 -23.62 -14.37
N ASP A 187 -7.35 -24.43 -15.30
CA ASP A 187 -7.06 -25.87 -15.40
C ASP A 187 -5.85 -26.16 -16.30
N SER A 188 -5.51 -27.44 -16.49
CA SER A 188 -4.35 -27.83 -17.30
C SER A 188 -4.49 -27.42 -18.76
N GLU A 189 -5.70 -27.53 -19.34
CA GLU A 189 -5.95 -27.16 -20.74
C GLU A 189 -5.80 -25.65 -20.95
N THR A 190 -6.43 -24.85 -20.08
CA THR A 190 -6.30 -23.39 -20.10
C THR A 190 -4.85 -22.96 -19.91
N LEU A 191 -4.14 -23.62 -18.99
CA LEU A 191 -2.72 -23.39 -18.77
C LEU A 191 -1.86 -23.74 -19.99
N ASP A 192 -2.18 -24.81 -20.72
CA ASP A 192 -1.50 -25.18 -21.97
C ASP A 192 -1.71 -24.12 -23.05
N LEU A 193 -2.93 -23.59 -23.19
CA LEU A 193 -3.24 -22.51 -24.14
C LEU A 193 -2.47 -21.23 -23.82
N ILE A 194 -2.49 -20.79 -22.56
CA ILE A 194 -1.74 -19.60 -22.10
C ILE A 194 -0.24 -19.81 -22.32
N SER A 195 0.27 -20.99 -21.97
CA SER A 195 1.70 -21.30 -22.08
C SER A 195 2.16 -21.37 -23.54
N LEU A 196 1.33 -21.91 -24.44
CA LEU A 196 1.58 -21.92 -25.87
C LEU A 196 1.66 -20.50 -26.43
N GLU A 197 0.76 -19.61 -26.02
CA GLU A 197 0.77 -18.21 -26.44
C GLU A 197 2.04 -17.50 -25.96
N VAL A 198 2.40 -17.64 -24.68
CA VAL A 198 3.63 -17.09 -24.13
C VAL A 198 4.86 -17.62 -24.85
N ARG A 199 4.98 -18.95 -25.05
CA ARG A 199 6.09 -19.57 -25.80
C ARG A 199 6.17 -19.06 -27.25
N THR A 200 5.02 -18.85 -27.90
CA THR A 200 4.97 -18.28 -29.26
C THR A 200 5.51 -16.84 -29.27
N THR A 201 5.16 -16.01 -28.28
CA THR A 201 5.73 -14.66 -28.18
C THR A 201 7.22 -14.68 -27.86
N LEU A 202 7.72 -15.68 -27.12
CA LEU A 202 9.15 -15.84 -26.86
C LEU A 202 9.95 -16.08 -28.13
N ASN A 203 9.42 -16.78 -29.12
CA ASN A 203 10.07 -16.92 -30.43
C ASN A 203 10.26 -15.58 -31.16
N ILE A 204 9.39 -14.61 -30.91
CA ILE A 204 9.49 -13.25 -31.45
C ILE A 204 10.48 -12.42 -30.62
N VAL A 205 10.35 -12.46 -29.30
CA VAL A 205 11.16 -11.70 -28.34
C VAL A 205 12.62 -12.13 -28.39
N SER A 206 12.90 -13.42 -28.49
CA SER A 206 14.26 -13.98 -28.50
C SER A 206 15.11 -13.53 -29.68
N LYS A 207 14.52 -12.96 -30.75
CA LYS A 207 15.26 -12.34 -31.86
C LYS A 207 16.06 -11.11 -31.45
N ASN A 208 15.69 -10.46 -30.35
CA ASN A 208 16.41 -9.33 -29.80
C ASN A 208 16.86 -9.64 -28.36
N PRO A 209 18.18 -9.62 -28.07
CA PRO A 209 18.70 -10.01 -26.77
C PRO A 209 18.24 -9.10 -25.63
N VAL A 210 17.77 -7.88 -25.92
CA VAL A 210 17.28 -6.92 -24.92
C VAL A 210 15.78 -7.10 -24.66
N ASN A 211 14.99 -7.74 -25.53
CA ASN A 211 13.56 -7.84 -25.27
C ASN A 211 13.24 -8.84 -24.14
N ARG A 212 12.20 -8.55 -23.35
CA ARG A 212 11.70 -9.42 -22.26
C ARG A 212 10.19 -9.59 -22.30
N VAL A 213 9.74 -10.64 -21.62
CA VAL A 213 8.34 -10.96 -21.31
C VAL A 213 8.14 -10.99 -19.81
N LEU A 214 7.01 -10.44 -19.34
CA LEU A 214 6.54 -10.56 -17.96
C LEU A 214 5.17 -11.23 -17.92
N VAL A 215 5.00 -12.15 -16.97
CA VAL A 215 3.72 -12.82 -16.72
C VAL A 215 3.31 -12.55 -15.28
N PHE A 216 2.28 -11.73 -15.09
CA PHE A 216 1.71 -11.44 -13.78
C PHE A 216 0.65 -12.46 -13.39
N VAL A 217 0.68 -12.90 -12.13
CA VAL A 217 -0.31 -13.80 -11.52
C VAL A 217 -0.86 -13.21 -10.23
N GLN A 218 -2.12 -13.51 -9.90
CA GLN A 218 -2.77 -13.00 -8.68
C GLN A 218 -2.38 -13.78 -7.41
N THR A 219 -2.01 -15.05 -7.54
CA THR A 219 -1.71 -15.91 -6.38
C THR A 219 -0.39 -16.65 -6.56
N VAL A 220 0.25 -16.96 -5.42
CA VAL A 220 1.48 -17.79 -5.42
C VAL A 220 1.21 -19.18 -5.97
N ALA A 221 0.03 -19.75 -5.70
CA ALA A 221 -0.38 -21.04 -6.23
C ALA A 221 -0.42 -21.02 -7.77
N ASN A 222 -1.10 -20.04 -8.37
CA ASN A 222 -1.17 -19.92 -9.84
C ASN A 222 0.23 -19.67 -10.42
N GLY A 223 1.05 -18.84 -9.77
CA GLY A 223 2.40 -18.56 -10.23
C GLY A 223 3.32 -19.77 -10.24
N LEU A 224 3.19 -20.67 -9.26
CA LEU A 224 3.95 -21.94 -9.24
C LEU A 224 3.63 -22.78 -10.46
N VAL A 225 2.34 -23.02 -10.73
CA VAL A 225 1.91 -23.88 -11.83
C VAL A 225 2.24 -23.23 -13.20
N VAL A 226 2.09 -21.91 -13.33
CA VAL A 226 2.44 -21.18 -14.55
C VAL A 226 3.94 -21.17 -14.80
N ALA A 227 4.76 -20.95 -13.76
CA ALA A 227 6.21 -20.94 -13.90
C ALA A 227 6.78 -22.33 -14.20
N GLU A 228 6.23 -23.38 -13.59
CA GLU A 228 6.57 -24.77 -13.90
C GLU A 228 6.25 -25.09 -15.35
N ARG A 229 5.04 -24.77 -15.83
CA ARG A 229 4.65 -25.01 -17.24
C ARG A 229 5.48 -24.19 -18.23
N LEU A 230 5.92 -22.99 -17.87
CA LEU A 230 6.76 -22.15 -18.71
C LEU A 230 8.25 -22.45 -18.58
N GLU A 231 8.65 -23.33 -17.66
CA GLU A 231 10.04 -23.65 -17.33
C GLU A 231 10.87 -22.39 -17.05
N CYS A 232 10.32 -21.47 -16.25
CA CYS A 232 10.94 -20.18 -15.98
C CYS A 232 10.93 -19.80 -14.50
N GLU A 233 11.63 -18.71 -14.18
CA GLU A 233 11.74 -18.21 -12.83
C GLU A 233 10.44 -17.56 -12.36
N PHE A 234 10.15 -17.72 -11.06
CA PHE A 234 8.99 -17.13 -10.42
C PHE A 234 9.38 -16.17 -9.29
N TYR A 235 9.25 -14.87 -9.57
CA TYR A 235 9.41 -13.81 -8.59
C TYR A 235 8.14 -13.61 -7.76
N ARG A 236 8.27 -13.61 -6.43
CA ARG A 236 7.13 -13.46 -5.52
C ARG A 236 7.51 -12.74 -4.22
N GLY A 237 6.51 -12.18 -3.55
CA GLY A 237 6.66 -11.25 -2.43
C GLY A 237 7.36 -11.81 -1.18
N SER A 238 7.69 -10.89 -0.26
CA SER A 238 8.41 -11.16 1.00
C SER A 238 7.61 -11.95 2.04
N SER A 239 6.30 -12.07 1.87
CA SER A 239 5.43 -12.89 2.70
C SER A 239 5.71 -14.39 2.54
N ASP A 240 6.28 -14.79 1.40
CA ASP A 240 6.74 -16.16 1.19
C ASP A 240 8.11 -16.36 1.83
N LYS A 241 8.14 -17.14 2.92
CA LYS A 241 9.37 -17.46 3.66
C LYS A 241 10.28 -18.44 2.93
N SER A 242 9.81 -19.07 1.84
CA SER A 242 10.63 -20.00 1.05
C SER A 242 11.72 -19.31 0.22
N LEU A 243 11.55 -18.01 -0.08
CA LEU A 243 12.56 -17.21 -0.78
C LEU A 243 13.20 -16.20 0.17
N THR A 244 14.52 -16.13 0.16
CA THR A 244 15.28 -15.05 0.83
C THR A 244 15.28 -13.78 -0.05
N ASN A 245 15.73 -12.65 0.49
CA ASN A 245 15.91 -11.44 -0.32
C ASN A 245 16.97 -11.65 -1.41
N GLN A 246 18.02 -12.42 -1.10
CA GLN A 246 19.06 -12.77 -2.06
C GLN A 246 18.49 -13.60 -3.21
N ASP A 247 17.60 -14.55 -2.93
CA ASP A 247 16.97 -15.36 -3.99
C ASP A 247 16.14 -14.49 -4.94
N ARG A 248 15.38 -13.54 -4.40
CA ARG A 248 14.60 -12.59 -5.20
C ARG A 248 15.47 -11.71 -6.08
N GLU A 249 16.59 -11.23 -5.53
CA GLU A 249 17.58 -10.48 -6.30
C GLU A 249 18.18 -11.34 -7.42
N ASN A 250 18.55 -12.57 -7.12
CA ASN A 250 19.12 -13.51 -8.10
C ASN A 250 18.12 -13.82 -9.23
N ILE A 251 16.85 -14.09 -8.90
CA ILE A 251 15.77 -14.29 -9.88
C ILE A 251 15.64 -13.06 -10.80
N ALA A 252 15.57 -11.87 -10.21
CA ALA A 252 15.46 -10.63 -10.98
C ALA A 252 16.70 -10.41 -11.87
N GLN A 253 17.91 -10.66 -11.36
CA GLN A 253 19.14 -10.53 -12.14
C GLN A 253 19.20 -11.50 -13.33
N ARG A 254 18.85 -12.78 -13.14
CA ARG A 254 18.77 -13.76 -14.25
C ARG A 254 17.73 -13.38 -15.30
N TRP A 255 16.70 -12.65 -14.92
CA TRP A 255 15.77 -12.07 -15.90
C TRP A 255 16.36 -10.81 -16.55
N TYR A 256 17.00 -9.92 -15.79
CA TYR A 256 17.62 -8.70 -16.32
C TYR A 256 18.74 -8.99 -17.34
N ASP A 257 19.65 -9.91 -17.03
CA ASP A 257 20.75 -10.31 -17.94
C ASP A 257 20.25 -11.11 -19.15
N GLY A 258 19.07 -11.71 -19.05
CA GLY A 258 18.41 -12.43 -20.12
C GLY A 258 18.72 -13.92 -20.16
N THR A 259 19.28 -14.48 -19.08
CA THR A 259 19.32 -15.93 -18.81
C THR A 259 17.92 -16.52 -18.93
N TYR A 260 16.92 -15.85 -18.34
CA TYR A 260 15.50 -16.10 -18.60
C TYR A 260 14.87 -14.88 -19.30
N LYS A 261 14.29 -15.08 -20.50
CA LYS A 261 13.60 -14.01 -21.24
C LYS A 261 12.18 -13.76 -20.74
N VAL A 262 11.57 -14.76 -20.10
CA VAL A 262 10.27 -14.70 -19.43
C VAL A 262 10.48 -14.85 -17.94
N MET A 263 9.67 -14.15 -17.16
CA MET A 263 9.59 -14.36 -15.72
C MET A 263 8.13 -14.24 -15.29
N VAL A 264 7.70 -15.17 -14.45
CA VAL A 264 6.42 -15.11 -13.76
C VAL A 264 6.60 -14.26 -12.51
N ALA A 265 5.61 -13.45 -12.19
CA ALA A 265 5.67 -12.54 -11.08
C ALA A 265 4.31 -12.35 -10.40
N THR A 266 4.30 -12.21 -9.07
CA THR A 266 3.15 -11.55 -8.41
C THR A 266 3.27 -10.03 -8.52
N ASP A 267 2.27 -9.31 -8.04
CA ASP A 267 2.28 -7.85 -7.80
C ASP A 267 3.55 -7.33 -7.07
N ALA A 268 4.21 -8.19 -6.29
CA ALA A 268 5.47 -7.90 -5.61
C ALA A 268 6.64 -7.59 -6.55
N PHE A 269 6.61 -8.00 -7.82
CA PHE A 269 7.55 -7.54 -8.85
C PHE A 269 7.17 -6.16 -9.40
N GLY A 270 6.39 -5.36 -8.66
CA GLY A 270 6.05 -4.00 -9.06
C GLY A 270 7.12 -2.99 -8.65
N PRO A 271 7.04 -2.42 -7.43
CA PRO A 271 7.77 -1.18 -7.11
C PRO A 271 9.29 -1.41 -7.02
N GLY A 272 10.06 -0.65 -7.80
CA GLY A 272 11.53 -0.68 -7.80
C GLY A 272 12.19 -1.53 -8.89
N ASN A 273 11.44 -2.41 -9.57
CA ASN A 273 11.95 -3.20 -10.69
C ASN A 273 11.60 -2.52 -12.02
N ASP A 274 12.63 -2.10 -12.75
CA ASP A 274 12.53 -1.29 -13.96
C ASP A 274 13.35 -1.92 -15.07
N TYR A 275 12.67 -2.34 -16.15
CA TYR A 275 13.32 -2.80 -17.36
C TYR A 275 12.74 -2.08 -18.58
N PRO A 276 13.56 -1.40 -19.41
CA PRO A 276 13.06 -0.59 -20.51
C PRO A 276 12.30 -1.40 -21.58
N SER A 277 12.79 -2.60 -21.89
CA SER A 277 12.49 -3.33 -23.12
C SER A 277 11.55 -4.54 -22.88
N VAL A 278 10.50 -4.36 -22.09
CA VAL A 278 9.45 -5.38 -21.94
C VAL A 278 8.45 -5.25 -23.10
N ARG A 279 8.36 -6.28 -23.94
CA ARG A 279 7.53 -6.29 -25.16
C ARG A 279 6.16 -6.93 -24.96
N TYR A 280 6.07 -7.87 -24.04
CA TYR A 280 4.83 -8.55 -23.72
C TYR A 280 4.63 -8.58 -22.21
N VAL A 281 3.43 -8.20 -21.79
CA VAL A 281 2.95 -8.32 -20.42
C VAL A 281 1.69 -9.17 -20.45
N PHE A 282 1.77 -10.36 -19.88
CA PHE A 282 0.60 -11.22 -19.68
C PHE A 282 0.09 -11.02 -18.27
N VAL A 283 -1.22 -10.84 -18.12
CA VAL A 283 -1.88 -10.73 -16.82
C VAL A 283 -2.81 -11.93 -16.70
N VAL A 284 -2.39 -12.92 -15.92
CA VAL A 284 -3.08 -14.20 -15.72
C VAL A 284 -3.90 -14.12 -14.44
N GLY A 285 -5.22 -14.00 -14.62
CA GLY A 285 -6.18 -13.75 -13.55
C GLY A 285 -6.47 -12.25 -13.39
N ALA A 286 -7.68 -11.93 -12.95
CA ALA A 286 -8.17 -10.57 -12.89
C ALA A 286 -7.46 -9.75 -11.78
N PRO A 287 -6.83 -8.61 -12.13
CA PRO A 287 -6.36 -7.63 -11.15
C PRO A 287 -7.47 -7.13 -10.24
N ARG A 288 -7.15 -6.57 -9.06
CA ARG A 288 -8.19 -6.01 -8.17
C ARG A 288 -8.90 -4.79 -8.75
N GLY A 289 -8.39 -4.15 -9.81
CA GLY A 289 -9.01 -2.99 -10.45
C GLY A 289 -8.13 -2.33 -11.52
N ILE A 290 -8.57 -1.17 -12.03
CA ILE A 290 -7.85 -0.37 -13.03
C ILE A 290 -6.43 -0.01 -12.56
N VAL A 291 -6.29 0.41 -11.30
CA VAL A 291 -5.00 0.84 -10.74
C VAL A 291 -3.95 -0.27 -10.86
N ASP A 292 -4.27 -1.46 -10.33
CA ASP A 292 -3.36 -2.60 -10.37
C ASP A 292 -3.07 -3.05 -11.79
N PHE A 293 -4.12 -3.15 -12.62
CA PHE A 293 -3.97 -3.54 -14.03
C PHE A 293 -2.98 -2.64 -14.75
N LEU A 294 -3.11 -1.32 -14.57
CA LEU A 294 -2.21 -0.36 -15.22
C LEU A 294 -0.81 -0.31 -14.62
N GLN A 295 -0.64 -0.63 -13.35
CA GLN A 295 0.70 -0.79 -12.77
C GLN A 295 1.44 -2.00 -13.34
N MET A 296 0.73 -3.10 -13.60
CA MET A 296 1.26 -4.28 -14.28
C MET A 296 1.53 -3.99 -15.76
N ALA A 297 0.53 -3.49 -16.48
CA ALA A 297 0.62 -3.13 -17.90
C ALA A 297 1.73 -2.10 -18.18
N GLY A 298 1.87 -1.09 -17.31
CA GLY A 298 2.86 -0.02 -17.42
C GLY A 298 4.32 -0.44 -17.20
N ARG A 299 4.58 -1.74 -16.96
CA ARG A 299 5.92 -2.34 -17.03
C ARG A 299 6.38 -2.56 -18.48
N GLY A 300 5.42 -2.68 -19.41
CA GLY A 300 5.68 -2.74 -20.85
C GLY A 300 6.17 -1.40 -21.41
N GLY A 301 7.03 -1.46 -22.43
CA GLY A 301 7.26 -0.33 -23.35
C GLY A 301 7.87 0.91 -22.72
N ARG A 302 8.72 0.77 -21.69
CA ARG A 302 9.31 1.94 -21.01
C ARG A 302 10.37 2.67 -21.85
N ASP A 303 10.90 2.00 -22.86
CA ASP A 303 11.69 2.61 -23.95
C ASP A 303 10.83 3.39 -24.97
N GLY A 304 9.51 3.45 -24.79
CA GLY A 304 8.56 4.08 -25.71
C GLY A 304 8.19 3.23 -26.92
N ALA A 305 8.79 2.05 -27.08
CA ALA A 305 8.42 1.11 -28.14
C ALA A 305 7.17 0.30 -27.76
N ARG A 306 6.46 -0.20 -28.78
CA ARG A 306 5.23 -0.98 -28.59
C ARG A 306 5.44 -2.10 -27.57
N ALA A 307 4.51 -2.22 -26.64
CA ALA A 307 4.38 -3.39 -25.79
C ALA A 307 2.93 -3.89 -25.82
N GLU A 308 2.77 -5.20 -25.92
CA GLU A 308 1.45 -5.84 -25.91
C GLU A 308 1.09 -6.30 -24.51
N VAL A 309 -0.14 -6.02 -24.11
CA VAL A 309 -0.68 -6.36 -22.79
C VAL A 309 -1.88 -7.27 -23.00
N GLN A 310 -1.73 -8.55 -22.68
CA GLN A 310 -2.77 -9.57 -22.80
C GLN A 310 -3.35 -9.87 -21.42
N LEU A 311 -4.67 -9.72 -21.27
CA LEU A 311 -5.39 -10.03 -20.05
C LEU A 311 -6.10 -11.39 -20.18
N TYR A 312 -5.91 -12.28 -19.21
CA TYR A 312 -6.71 -13.49 -19.04
C TYR A 312 -7.57 -13.35 -17.79
N HIS A 313 -8.86 -13.67 -17.93
CA HIS A 313 -9.83 -13.58 -16.84
C HIS A 313 -10.47 -14.95 -16.61
N PHE A 314 -10.60 -15.35 -15.34
CA PHE A 314 -11.28 -16.59 -14.98
C PHE A 314 -12.62 -16.26 -14.32
N LYS A 315 -13.73 -16.82 -14.83
CA LYS A 315 -15.08 -16.57 -14.27
C LYS A 315 -15.24 -17.04 -12.82
N SER A 316 -14.44 -18.04 -12.42
CA SER A 316 -14.36 -18.53 -11.04
C SER A 316 -13.75 -17.53 -10.07
N GLU A 317 -13.01 -16.52 -10.56
CA GLU A 317 -12.46 -15.46 -9.71
C GLU A 317 -13.56 -14.49 -9.28
N ARG A 318 -13.76 -14.37 -7.97
CA ARG A 318 -14.69 -13.38 -7.42
C ARG A 318 -14.07 -12.00 -7.50
N PHE A 319 -14.61 -11.17 -8.38
CA PHE A 319 -14.29 -9.75 -8.40
C PHE A 319 -14.98 -9.06 -7.23
N ASN A 320 -14.22 -8.66 -6.21
CA ASN A 320 -14.80 -7.91 -5.09
C ASN A 320 -15.31 -6.57 -5.62
N LYS A 321 -16.57 -6.24 -5.32
CA LYS A 321 -17.06 -4.88 -5.49
C LYS A 321 -16.70 -4.09 -4.24
N PRO A 322 -16.45 -2.77 -4.35
CA PRO A 322 -16.38 -1.91 -3.17
C PRO A 322 -17.65 -2.13 -2.32
N LEU A 323 -17.49 -2.22 -1.00
CA LEU A 323 -18.65 -2.26 -0.10
C LEU A 323 -19.47 -0.98 -0.25
N ASP A 324 -20.79 -1.07 -0.07
CA ASP A 324 -21.68 0.09 -0.17
C ASP A 324 -21.20 1.23 0.75
N GLY A 325 -21.05 2.43 0.17
CA GLY A 325 -20.55 3.61 0.86
C GLY A 325 -19.03 3.76 0.93
N GLN A 326 -18.24 2.79 0.43
CA GLN A 326 -16.78 2.95 0.30
C GLN A 326 -16.37 3.53 -1.05
N THR A 327 -15.38 4.43 -1.02
CA THR A 327 -14.78 5.01 -2.23
C THR A 327 -14.01 3.95 -3.01
N ASP A 328 -14.29 3.83 -4.31
CA ASP A 328 -13.59 2.92 -5.21
C ASP A 328 -12.22 3.48 -5.61
N HIS A 329 -11.23 3.32 -4.73
CA HIS A 329 -9.86 3.79 -4.98
C HIS A 329 -9.14 3.00 -6.08
N LEU A 330 -9.59 1.78 -6.39
CA LEU A 330 -8.95 0.88 -7.36
C LEU A 330 -9.59 0.93 -8.76
N GLY A 331 -10.81 1.45 -8.87
CA GLY A 331 -11.58 1.47 -10.11
C GLY A 331 -12.16 0.09 -10.44
N GLN A 332 -12.58 -0.65 -9.42
CA GLN A 332 -13.21 -1.98 -9.52
C GLN A 332 -14.48 -1.95 -10.39
N GLN A 333 -15.33 -0.94 -10.21
CA GLN A 333 -16.60 -0.83 -10.93
C GLN A 333 -16.35 -0.60 -12.42
N ASP A 334 -15.49 0.36 -12.75
CA ASP A 334 -15.11 0.67 -14.13
C ASP A 334 -14.33 -0.48 -14.79
N PHE A 335 -13.51 -1.23 -14.04
CA PHE A 335 -12.82 -2.41 -14.56
C PHE A 335 -13.77 -3.54 -14.93
N THR A 336 -14.89 -3.68 -14.21
CA THR A 336 -15.93 -4.67 -14.53
C THR A 336 -16.51 -4.45 -15.93
N LEU A 337 -16.57 -3.20 -16.41
CA LEU A 337 -16.99 -2.89 -17.79
C LEU A 337 -16.02 -3.48 -18.83
N VAL A 338 -14.72 -3.44 -18.53
CA VAL A 338 -13.67 -4.03 -19.37
C VAL A 338 -13.76 -5.54 -19.37
N LEU A 339 -14.02 -6.16 -18.21
CA LEU A 339 -14.12 -7.62 -18.08
C LEU A 339 -15.37 -8.18 -18.78
N ASN A 340 -16.53 -7.57 -18.56
CA ASN A 340 -17.82 -8.11 -19.00
C ASN A 340 -18.20 -7.69 -20.42
N ASN A 341 -17.77 -6.51 -20.86
CA ASN A 341 -18.08 -5.99 -22.20
C ASN A 341 -16.85 -5.33 -22.85
N PRO A 342 -15.80 -6.10 -23.16
CA PRO A 342 -14.53 -5.56 -23.61
C PRO A 342 -14.57 -4.84 -24.95
N ARG A 343 -15.61 -5.06 -25.76
CA ARG A 343 -15.84 -4.36 -27.04
C ARG A 343 -16.83 -3.21 -26.93
N GLY A 344 -17.49 -3.03 -25.79
CA GLY A 344 -18.53 -2.02 -25.62
C GLY A 344 -18.00 -0.60 -25.52
N ARG A 345 -16.80 -0.40 -24.99
CA ARG A 345 -16.21 0.93 -24.81
C ARG A 345 -14.68 0.90 -24.88
N CYS A 346 -14.09 2.00 -25.35
CA CYS A 346 -12.65 2.17 -25.41
C CYS A 346 -12.01 2.04 -24.01
N TRP A 347 -11.07 1.10 -23.84
CA TRP A 347 -10.43 0.85 -22.56
C TRP A 347 -9.64 2.05 -22.05
N ARG A 348 -8.91 2.73 -22.94
CA ARG A 348 -8.19 3.97 -22.58
C ARG A 348 -9.13 5.04 -22.03
N GLU A 349 -10.33 5.14 -22.59
CA GLU A 349 -11.28 6.16 -22.16
C GLU A 349 -11.75 5.87 -20.74
N ILE A 350 -12.06 4.60 -20.45
CA ILE A 350 -12.41 4.13 -19.11
C ILE A 350 -11.27 4.44 -18.14
N PHE A 351 -10.06 4.02 -18.48
CA PHE A 351 -8.89 4.13 -17.62
C PHE A 351 -8.50 5.57 -17.31
N THR A 352 -8.39 6.44 -18.32
CA THR A 352 -8.01 7.84 -18.08
C THR A 352 -9.16 8.64 -17.48
N LYS A 353 -10.43 8.31 -17.77
CA LYS A 353 -11.55 8.95 -17.08
C LYS A 353 -11.48 8.68 -15.57
N PHE A 354 -11.20 7.44 -15.19
CA PHE A 354 -11.01 7.06 -13.79
C PHE A 354 -9.76 7.72 -13.18
N LEU A 355 -8.60 7.58 -13.83
CA LEU A 355 -7.34 8.04 -13.27
C LEU A 355 -7.13 9.54 -13.34
N ASP A 356 -7.57 10.20 -14.41
CA ASP A 356 -7.28 11.62 -14.69
C ASP A 356 -8.50 12.53 -14.55
N GLY A 357 -9.72 11.97 -14.53
CA GLY A 357 -10.96 12.71 -14.59
C GLY A 357 -11.40 13.04 -16.03
N SER A 358 -10.54 12.84 -17.03
CA SER A 358 -10.81 13.07 -18.45
C SER A 358 -10.58 11.80 -19.27
N GLY A 359 -11.60 11.39 -20.03
CA GLY A 359 -11.54 10.21 -20.90
C GLY A 359 -10.79 10.49 -22.21
N HIS A 360 -9.79 9.68 -22.52
CA HIS A 360 -9.02 9.71 -23.76
C HIS A 360 -9.25 8.42 -24.54
N LYS A 361 -9.75 8.51 -25.76
CA LYS A 361 -10.00 7.36 -26.63
C LYS A 361 -8.74 6.97 -27.39
N CYS A 362 -8.70 5.73 -27.88
CA CYS A 362 -7.62 5.30 -28.78
C CYS A 362 -7.54 6.21 -30.01
N GLN A 363 -8.70 6.64 -30.54
CA GLN A 363 -8.79 7.47 -31.75
C GLN A 363 -8.29 8.91 -31.56
N ASP A 364 -8.16 9.40 -30.32
CA ASP A 364 -7.74 10.77 -30.03
C ASP A 364 -6.26 11.02 -30.40
N SER A 365 -5.49 9.95 -30.62
CA SER A 365 -4.10 10.03 -31.08
C SER A 365 -3.78 8.88 -32.01
N ARG A 366 -3.15 9.21 -33.15
CA ARG A 366 -2.65 8.21 -34.11
C ARG A 366 -1.50 7.35 -33.55
N TYR A 367 -0.93 7.73 -32.41
CA TYR A 367 0.13 6.98 -31.73
C TYR A 367 -0.41 5.92 -30.75
N ASN A 368 -1.70 5.95 -30.42
CA ASN A 368 -2.29 4.98 -29.51
C ASN A 368 -2.46 3.63 -30.22
N TRP A 369 -1.75 2.60 -29.76
CA TRP A 369 -2.03 1.23 -30.19
C TRP A 369 -3.44 0.81 -29.78
N PRO A 370 -4.27 0.21 -30.65
CA PRO A 370 -5.68 0.00 -30.38
C PRO A 370 -5.94 -0.90 -29.17
N CYS A 371 -7.07 -0.67 -28.51
CA CYS A 371 -7.64 -1.60 -27.53
C CYS A 371 -8.69 -2.51 -28.20
N PRO A 372 -9.18 -3.55 -27.51
CA PRO A 372 -10.13 -4.52 -28.08
C PRO A 372 -11.46 -3.92 -28.58
N ALA A 373 -11.90 -2.78 -28.03
CA ALA A 373 -13.11 -2.09 -28.46
C ALA A 373 -12.91 -1.15 -29.66
N CYS A 374 -11.67 -0.78 -29.99
CA CYS A 374 -11.40 0.17 -31.06
C CYS A 374 -10.95 -0.57 -32.32
N PRO A 375 -11.33 -0.09 -33.51
CA PRO A 375 -10.88 -0.68 -34.75
C PRO A 375 -9.35 -0.70 -34.79
N GLN A 376 -8.78 -1.77 -35.35
CA GLN A 376 -7.35 -1.97 -35.55
C GLN A 376 -6.83 -1.00 -36.64
N VAL A 377 -6.95 0.31 -36.40
CA VAL A 377 -6.17 1.29 -37.14
C VAL A 377 -4.77 1.16 -36.57
N ILE A 378 -3.96 0.31 -37.21
CA ILE A 378 -2.54 0.20 -36.92
C ILE A 378 -1.98 1.63 -36.96
N PRO A 379 -1.26 2.11 -35.92
CA PRO A 379 -0.45 3.31 -36.03
C PRO A 379 0.43 3.18 -37.28
N GLY A 380 0.09 3.89 -38.36
CA GLY A 380 0.82 3.80 -39.61
C GLY A 380 2.28 4.24 -39.42
N PRO A 381 3.22 3.76 -40.24
CA PRO A 381 4.55 4.34 -40.27
C PRO A 381 4.49 5.82 -40.71
N TRP A 382 5.38 6.66 -40.19
CA TRP A 382 5.52 8.06 -40.59
C TRP A 382 5.80 8.17 -42.09
N GLN A 383 4.93 8.86 -42.84
CA GLN A 383 5.16 9.15 -44.26
C GLN A 383 4.85 10.64 -44.53
N GLN A 384 5.90 11.41 -44.84
CA GLN A 384 5.75 12.63 -45.62
C GLN A 384 6.85 12.65 -46.68
N VAL A 385 6.45 12.66 -47.94
CA VAL A 385 7.36 12.80 -49.08
C VAL A 385 7.54 14.29 -49.34
N ALA A 386 8.75 14.80 -49.16
CA ALA A 386 9.18 16.08 -49.69
C ALA A 386 10.57 15.93 -50.31
N GLY A 387 10.66 16.11 -51.63
CA GLY A 387 11.95 16.18 -52.34
C GLY A 387 12.72 14.86 -52.50
N GLY A 388 12.06 13.70 -52.50
CA GLY A 388 12.66 12.42 -52.90
C GLY A 388 13.73 11.83 -51.96
N LYS A 389 13.89 12.35 -50.73
CA LYS A 389 14.79 11.76 -49.72
C LYS A 389 14.01 11.36 -48.46
N MET A 390 14.17 10.09 -48.06
CA MET A 390 13.67 9.55 -46.80
C MET A 390 14.37 10.20 -45.61
N ARG A 391 13.61 10.78 -44.67
CA ARG A 391 14.14 11.17 -43.36
C ARG A 391 13.19 10.73 -42.25
N MET A 392 13.71 9.98 -41.27
CA MET A 392 13.02 9.71 -40.00
C MET A 392 12.92 11.01 -39.20
N ILE A 393 11.72 11.39 -38.79
CA ILE A 393 11.50 12.41 -37.77
C ILE A 393 10.76 11.73 -36.62
N VAL A 394 11.51 11.40 -35.57
CA VAL A 394 10.95 11.07 -34.27
C VAL A 394 10.47 12.39 -33.68
N PRO A 395 9.17 12.58 -33.35
CA PRO A 395 8.80 13.70 -32.51
C PRO A 395 9.56 13.53 -31.19
N PRO A 396 10.13 14.59 -30.61
CA PRO A 396 10.80 14.46 -29.35
C PRO A 396 9.75 14.04 -28.31
N LEU A 397 9.64 12.73 -28.06
CA LEU A 397 9.46 12.28 -26.69
C LEU A 397 10.60 12.97 -25.92
N PRO A 398 10.34 13.59 -24.75
CA PRO A 398 11.41 14.19 -23.98
C PRO A 398 12.53 13.16 -23.93
N PRO A 399 13.76 13.53 -24.34
CA PRO A 399 14.83 12.55 -24.45
C PRO A 399 14.92 11.86 -23.09
N ALA A 400 14.75 10.53 -23.09
CA ALA A 400 15.38 9.74 -22.05
C ALA A 400 16.86 10.14 -22.11
N PRO A 401 17.48 10.66 -21.03
CA PRO A 401 18.91 10.77 -21.03
C PRO A 401 19.45 9.34 -21.16
N LEU A 402 19.89 9.01 -22.37
CA LEU A 402 20.75 7.89 -22.63
C LEU A 402 22.02 8.14 -21.83
N LEU A 403 22.30 7.20 -20.94
CA LEU A 403 23.63 6.90 -20.43
C LEU A 403 24.67 7.07 -21.56
N PRO A 404 25.77 7.81 -21.36
CA PRO A 404 26.90 7.71 -22.27
C PRO A 404 27.60 6.37 -22.05
N GLY A 405 27.40 5.45 -22.99
CA GLY A 405 28.35 4.38 -23.32
C GLY A 405 28.34 3.13 -22.44
N ASN A 406 27.60 2.11 -22.88
CA ASN A 406 27.86 0.73 -22.47
C ASN A 406 28.90 0.13 -23.45
N PRO A 407 29.90 -0.62 -22.97
CA PRO A 407 29.96 -2.00 -23.39
C PRO A 407 30.09 -2.95 -22.21
N VAL A 408 29.41 -4.08 -22.37
CA VAL A 408 29.34 -5.23 -21.49
C VAL A 408 30.71 -5.96 -21.43
N LEU A 409 31.06 -6.42 -20.23
CA LEU A 409 32.12 -7.39 -19.81
C LEU A 409 33.51 -6.86 -19.37
N SER A 410 33.83 -7.25 -18.13
CA SER A 410 35.08 -7.24 -17.33
C SER A 410 36.32 -7.85 -18.04
N PRO A 411 37.49 -8.06 -17.39
CA PRO A 411 38.36 -7.20 -16.59
C PRO A 411 39.84 -7.30 -17.08
N GLN A 412 40.52 -6.28 -17.62
CA GLN A 412 42.00 -6.29 -17.71
C GLN A 412 42.64 -4.89 -17.69
N ILE A 413 43.51 -4.75 -16.67
CA ILE A 413 44.84 -4.13 -16.61
C ILE A 413 45.35 -3.32 -17.83
N ALA A 414 45.99 -2.19 -17.48
CA ALA A 414 47.14 -1.52 -18.13
C ALA A 414 46.93 -0.39 -19.15
N THR A 415 47.35 0.79 -18.69
CA THR A 415 48.28 1.74 -19.34
C THR A 415 47.78 2.57 -20.53
N ARG A 416 47.67 3.89 -20.33
CA ARG A 416 48.63 4.93 -20.75
C ARG A 416 47.95 6.31 -20.74
N ARG A 417 48.51 7.26 -19.98
CA ARG A 417 48.46 8.71 -20.27
C ARG A 417 49.03 8.96 -21.69
N PRO A 418 48.59 9.96 -22.48
CA PRO A 418 48.95 11.36 -22.18
C PRO A 418 48.00 12.50 -22.65
N ARG A 419 48.20 13.64 -21.94
CA ARG A 419 48.15 15.06 -22.37
C ARG A 419 46.82 15.80 -22.53
N ALA A 420 46.80 16.92 -21.80
CA ALA A 420 45.86 18.03 -21.78
C ALA A 420 45.90 18.88 -23.06
N ILE A 421 44.90 19.75 -23.23
CA ILE A 421 45.06 21.19 -23.49
C ILE A 421 43.90 21.94 -22.82
N SER A 422 44.28 23.09 -22.26
CA SER A 422 43.55 24.09 -21.47
C SER A 422 42.35 24.74 -22.16
N THR A 423 41.35 25.17 -21.37
CA THR A 423 41.09 26.60 -21.17
C THR A 423 40.22 26.82 -19.93
N VAL A 424 40.78 27.57 -18.98
CA VAL A 424 40.15 28.08 -17.76
C VAL A 424 39.68 29.50 -18.06
N PHE A 425 38.45 29.86 -17.70
CA PHE A 425 38.08 31.24 -17.38
C PHE A 425 37.50 31.25 -15.97
N ALA A 426 38.28 31.81 -15.05
CA ALA A 426 37.87 32.20 -13.71
C ALA A 426 37.30 33.63 -13.77
N LEU A 427 36.26 33.91 -12.98
CA LEU A 427 35.86 35.27 -12.63
C LEU A 427 36.01 35.43 -11.11
N ASP A 428 36.90 36.37 -10.78
CA ASP A 428 37.39 36.76 -9.45
C ASP A 428 36.44 37.78 -8.79
N PRO A 429 36.33 37.85 -7.46
CA PRO A 429 35.43 38.76 -6.74
C PRO A 429 36.17 40.02 -6.26
N LYS A 430 35.66 41.22 -6.57
CA LYS A 430 35.79 42.49 -5.79
C LYS A 430 35.28 43.71 -6.58
N THR A 431 34.20 44.35 -6.12
CA THR A 431 34.09 45.78 -5.72
C THR A 431 32.61 46.23 -5.61
N PRO A 432 32.30 47.24 -4.77
CA PRO A 432 30.98 47.41 -4.14
C PRO A 432 30.08 48.39 -4.90
N SER A 433 28.77 48.15 -4.87
CA SER A 433 27.76 49.14 -5.23
C SER A 433 26.69 49.24 -4.15
N THR A 434 26.67 50.40 -3.50
CA THR A 434 25.65 50.91 -2.59
C THR A 434 24.34 51.17 -3.32
N THR A 435 23.25 50.55 -2.87
CA THR A 435 21.89 51.11 -2.95
C THR A 435 21.00 50.46 -1.88
N SER A 436 20.52 51.29 -0.96
CA SER A 436 19.63 50.98 0.16
C SER A 436 18.16 51.16 -0.24
N ALA A 437 17.29 50.18 0.07
CA ALA A 437 15.85 50.33 0.39
C ALA A 437 15.28 48.96 0.88
N PRO A 438 14.14 48.91 1.58
CA PRO A 438 14.03 48.97 3.04
C PRO A 438 13.59 47.64 3.68
N SER A 439 13.88 47.51 4.97
CA SER A 439 13.46 46.42 5.86
C SER A 439 11.93 46.34 6.00
N ALA A 440 11.34 45.20 5.64
CA ALA A 440 9.98 44.83 6.01
C ALA A 440 9.96 44.08 7.38
N PRO A 441 8.96 44.32 8.24
CA PRO A 441 8.91 43.73 9.59
C PRO A 441 8.53 42.24 9.56
N PRO A 442 8.87 41.47 10.61
CA PRO A 442 8.51 40.05 10.68
C PRO A 442 6.99 39.91 10.88
N ALA A 443 6.29 39.39 9.87
CA ALA A 443 4.88 39.05 9.98
C ALA A 443 4.69 37.83 10.89
N ALA A 444 3.91 38.01 11.95
CA ALA A 444 3.55 37.00 12.94
C ALA A 444 2.73 35.85 12.30
N ALA A 445 3.37 34.69 12.11
CA ALA A 445 2.73 33.43 11.70
C ALA A 445 2.14 32.65 12.90
N GLY A 446 1.52 33.34 13.86
CA GLY A 446 1.18 32.77 15.18
C GLY A 446 -0.29 32.45 15.44
N SER A 447 -1.26 32.95 14.67
CA SER A 447 -2.68 32.90 15.09
C SER A 447 -3.54 31.80 14.45
N ALA A 448 -3.09 31.16 13.37
CA ALA A 448 -3.94 30.21 12.62
C ALA A 448 -4.02 28.78 13.22
N PHE A 449 -3.19 28.46 14.22
CA PHE A 449 -3.01 27.08 14.72
C PHE A 449 -3.52 26.83 16.14
N VAL A 450 -3.94 27.87 16.84
CA VAL A 450 -4.44 27.74 18.22
C VAL A 450 -5.84 27.10 18.22
N GLN A 451 -6.69 27.47 17.27
CA GLN A 451 -8.10 27.05 17.27
C GLN A 451 -8.31 25.54 17.04
N PRO A 452 -7.66 24.88 16.05
CA PRO A 452 -7.85 23.45 15.84
C PRO A 452 -7.27 22.58 16.97
N TYR A 453 -6.21 23.04 17.65
CA TYR A 453 -5.64 22.40 18.83
C TYR A 453 -6.61 22.43 20.01
N ILE A 454 -7.22 23.59 20.26
CA ILE A 454 -8.27 23.74 21.28
C ILE A 454 -9.44 22.81 20.95
N THR A 455 -9.90 22.78 19.70
CA THR A 455 -11.00 21.90 19.28
C THR A 455 -10.66 20.41 19.42
N ALA A 456 -9.43 19.98 19.10
CA ALA A 456 -9.02 18.58 19.28
C ALA A 456 -8.93 18.19 20.77
N ARG A 457 -8.44 19.11 21.61
CA ARG A 457 -8.35 18.91 23.06
C ARG A 457 -9.74 18.87 23.70
N GLU A 458 -10.65 19.75 23.28
CA GLU A 458 -12.06 19.74 23.65
C GLU A 458 -12.75 18.44 23.22
N LEU A 459 -12.55 17.99 21.98
CA LEU A 459 -13.13 16.72 21.49
C LEU A 459 -12.60 15.49 22.24
N HIS A 460 -11.34 15.51 22.68
CA HIS A 460 -10.77 14.45 23.51
C HIS A 460 -11.34 14.50 24.93
N GLN A 461 -11.46 15.69 25.52
CA GLN A 461 -12.04 15.88 26.84
C GLN A 461 -13.53 15.48 26.87
N VAL A 462 -14.31 15.88 25.86
CA VAL A 462 -15.71 15.48 25.70
C VAL A 462 -15.86 13.97 25.55
N ARG A 463 -14.93 13.29 24.85
CA ARG A 463 -14.92 11.82 24.77
C ARG A 463 -14.56 11.15 26.08
N MET A 464 -13.58 11.69 26.82
CA MET A 464 -13.20 11.20 28.15
C MET A 464 -14.35 11.33 29.15
N GLU A 465 -15.06 12.46 29.15
CA GLU A 465 -16.25 12.67 29.98
C GLU A 465 -17.40 11.72 29.59
N LYS A 466 -17.63 11.51 28.29
CA LYS A 466 -18.71 10.64 27.79
C LYS A 466 -18.46 9.15 28.04
N TYR A 467 -17.24 8.65 27.82
CA TYR A 467 -16.93 7.21 27.82
C TYR A 467 -16.09 6.74 29.00
N GLY A 468 -15.53 7.65 29.81
CA GLY A 468 -14.75 7.32 31.01
C GLY A 468 -15.45 6.34 31.97
N PRO A 469 -16.74 6.54 32.33
CA PRO A 469 -17.47 5.60 33.18
C PRO A 469 -17.62 4.20 32.55
N LEU A 470 -17.89 4.12 31.25
CA LEU A 470 -18.01 2.84 30.53
C LEU A 470 -16.67 2.11 30.49
N VAL A 471 -15.57 2.84 30.25
CA VAL A 471 -14.20 2.30 30.25
C VAL A 471 -13.85 1.69 31.60
N ALA A 472 -14.13 2.42 32.70
CA ALA A 472 -13.92 1.91 34.05
C ALA A 472 -14.75 0.65 34.31
N ARG A 473 -16.01 0.63 33.87
CA ARG A 473 -16.91 -0.52 34.01
C ARG A 473 -16.41 -1.75 33.25
N VAL A 474 -15.97 -1.60 32.00
CA VAL A 474 -15.44 -2.71 31.21
C VAL A 474 -14.18 -3.28 31.84
N LYS A 475 -13.29 -2.44 32.37
CA LYS A 475 -12.10 -2.90 33.12
C LYS A 475 -12.47 -3.71 34.35
N ALA A 476 -13.38 -3.19 35.18
CA ALA A 476 -13.87 -3.91 36.36
C ALA A 476 -14.51 -5.27 35.99
N ALA A 477 -15.29 -5.31 34.91
CA ALA A 477 -15.88 -6.55 34.39
C ALA A 477 -14.82 -7.57 33.93
N MET A 478 -13.72 -7.10 33.35
CA MET A 478 -12.62 -7.96 32.91
C MET A 478 -11.76 -8.46 34.07
N GLU A 479 -11.55 -7.64 35.11
CA GLU A 479 -10.83 -8.00 36.33
C GLU A 479 -11.50 -9.17 37.08
N LEU A 480 -12.81 -9.35 36.96
CA LEU A 480 -13.51 -10.54 37.50
C LEU A 480 -12.94 -11.87 37.00
N PHE A 481 -12.37 -11.86 35.79
CA PHE A 481 -11.81 -13.04 35.15
C PHE A 481 -10.29 -13.16 35.33
N ALA A 482 -9.64 -12.18 35.96
CA ALA A 482 -8.19 -12.16 36.11
C ALA A 482 -7.67 -13.42 36.84
N GLY A 483 -6.73 -14.12 36.20
CA GLY A 483 -6.11 -15.32 36.77
C GLY A 483 -7.01 -16.57 36.82
N THR A 484 -8.16 -16.57 36.13
CA THR A 484 -9.05 -17.73 36.02
C THR A 484 -9.45 -17.98 34.56
N CYS A 485 -9.93 -19.18 34.24
CA CYS A 485 -10.50 -19.46 32.93
C CYS A 485 -11.91 -18.82 32.81
N PRO A 486 -12.15 -17.90 31.83
CA PRO A 486 -13.44 -17.23 31.73
C PRO A 486 -14.63 -18.18 31.56
N LEU A 487 -14.46 -19.22 30.74
CA LEU A 487 -15.50 -20.21 30.45
C LEU A 487 -15.88 -21.08 31.67
N CYS A 488 -14.88 -21.46 32.46
CA CYS A 488 -15.13 -22.20 33.70
C CYS A 488 -15.87 -21.33 34.71
N LEU A 489 -15.50 -20.05 34.82
CA LEU A 489 -16.13 -19.13 35.75
C LEU A 489 -17.59 -18.87 35.38
N VAL A 490 -17.90 -18.61 34.11
CA VAL A 490 -19.28 -18.35 33.66
C VAL A 490 -20.15 -19.61 33.72
N SER A 491 -19.59 -20.80 33.54
CA SER A 491 -20.35 -22.06 33.59
C SER A 491 -20.53 -22.61 35.01
N HIS A 492 -19.61 -22.27 35.93
CA HIS A 492 -19.63 -22.69 37.32
C HIS A 492 -19.35 -21.50 38.26
N PRO A 493 -20.22 -20.49 38.32
CA PRO A 493 -19.99 -19.27 39.10
C PRO A 493 -19.89 -19.50 40.62
N ARG A 494 -20.32 -20.67 41.12
CA ARG A 494 -20.24 -21.12 42.52
C ARG A 494 -19.29 -22.32 42.75
N GLY A 495 -18.58 -22.77 41.72
CA GLY A 495 -17.66 -23.92 41.78
C GLY A 495 -16.24 -23.50 42.19
N PRO A 496 -15.34 -24.46 42.50
CA PRO A 496 -13.94 -24.14 42.77
C PRO A 496 -13.32 -23.40 41.58
N ARG A 497 -12.62 -22.28 41.83
CA ARG A 497 -11.89 -21.54 40.80
C ARG A 497 -10.81 -22.45 40.22
N GLN A 498 -11.14 -23.17 39.14
CA GLN A 498 -10.20 -24.08 38.49
C GLN A 498 -9.04 -23.28 37.91
N ALA A 499 -7.82 -23.78 38.11
CA ALA A 499 -6.59 -23.14 37.71
C ALA A 499 -6.56 -22.80 36.21
N VAL A 500 -5.80 -21.76 35.86
CA VAL A 500 -5.47 -21.40 34.47
C VAL A 500 -4.95 -22.65 33.75
N HIS A 501 -5.69 -23.15 32.77
CA HIS A 501 -5.18 -24.20 31.90
C HIS A 501 -3.95 -23.65 31.16
N MET A 502 -2.83 -24.38 31.15
CA MET A 502 -1.54 -23.93 30.57
C MET A 502 -1.63 -23.50 29.10
N SER A 503 -2.72 -23.81 28.39
CA SER A 503 -2.97 -23.43 27.00
C SER A 503 -4.02 -22.31 26.83
N GLY A 504 -4.63 -21.77 27.89
CA GLY A 504 -5.74 -20.81 27.80
C GLY A 504 -7.09 -21.47 27.47
N VAL A 505 -8.02 -20.73 26.87
CA VAL A 505 -9.36 -21.25 26.45
C VAL A 505 -9.25 -22.51 25.57
N LEU A 506 -8.12 -22.66 24.84
CA LEU A 506 -7.72 -23.82 24.03
C LEU A 506 -7.79 -25.18 24.73
N GLY A 507 -7.57 -25.22 26.05
CA GLY A 507 -7.54 -26.45 26.84
C GLY A 507 -8.75 -26.65 27.76
N CYS A 508 -9.78 -25.82 27.64
CA CYS A 508 -10.90 -25.81 28.58
C CYS A 508 -11.86 -27.00 28.33
N PRO A 509 -12.06 -27.91 29.30
CA PRO A 509 -12.99 -29.04 29.17
C PRO A 509 -14.45 -28.60 29.04
N VAL A 510 -14.80 -27.46 29.65
CA VAL A 510 -16.14 -26.89 29.63
C VAL A 510 -16.54 -26.46 28.21
N MET A 511 -15.63 -25.83 27.46
CA MET A 511 -15.87 -25.48 26.06
C MET A 511 -16.16 -26.72 25.22
N SER A 512 -15.35 -27.77 25.39
CA SER A 512 -15.50 -29.02 24.66
C SER A 512 -16.84 -29.68 24.95
N SER A 513 -17.26 -29.72 26.23
CA SER A 513 -18.57 -30.25 26.63
C SER A 513 -19.76 -29.42 26.12
N LEU A 514 -19.66 -28.08 26.10
CA LEU A 514 -20.72 -27.21 25.59
C LEU A 514 -20.90 -27.34 24.06
N LEU A 515 -19.80 -27.49 23.32
CA LEU A 515 -19.81 -27.76 21.89
C LEU A 515 -20.40 -29.15 21.57
N GLU A 516 -20.22 -30.14 22.45
CA GLU A 516 -20.83 -31.47 22.32
C GLU A 516 -22.33 -31.48 22.66
N LYS A 517 -22.77 -30.69 23.66
CA LYS A 517 -24.17 -30.66 24.14
C LYS A 517 -25.12 -29.81 23.29
N THR A 518 -24.60 -28.97 22.40
CA THR A 518 -25.43 -28.13 21.53
C THR A 518 -25.89 -28.96 20.32
N ALA A 519 -27.20 -29.22 20.24
CA ALA A 519 -27.86 -30.07 19.24
C ALA A 519 -27.91 -29.48 17.81
N LEU A 520 -26.81 -28.90 17.33
CA LEU A 520 -26.62 -28.51 15.93
C LEU A 520 -25.64 -29.50 15.30
N GLY A 521 -26.16 -30.64 14.85
CA GLY A 521 -25.45 -31.86 14.46
C GLY A 521 -24.41 -31.73 13.34
N TYR A 522 -23.27 -31.12 13.65
CA TYR A 522 -22.01 -31.24 12.93
C TYR A 522 -20.90 -31.31 13.97
N GLY A 523 -19.92 -32.19 13.81
CA GLY A 523 -18.81 -32.36 14.77
C GLY A 523 -17.97 -31.10 14.92
N ARG A 524 -18.36 -30.22 15.84
CA ARG A 524 -17.72 -28.92 16.07
C ARG A 524 -16.64 -29.06 17.15
N THR A 525 -15.37 -29.02 16.71
CA THR A 525 -14.19 -28.98 17.58
C THR A 525 -13.87 -27.54 18.03
N TYR A 526 -12.90 -27.34 18.94
CA TYR A 526 -12.33 -26.02 19.26
C TYR A 526 -11.91 -25.19 18.02
N LYS A 527 -11.54 -25.88 16.93
CA LYS A 527 -11.31 -25.28 15.61
C LYS A 527 -12.52 -24.46 15.14
N THR A 528 -13.74 -24.87 15.47
CA THR A 528 -14.98 -24.18 15.13
C THR A 528 -15.15 -22.86 15.84
N TYR A 529 -14.75 -22.75 17.12
CA TYR A 529 -14.72 -21.46 17.81
C TYR A 529 -13.73 -20.52 17.13
N LEU A 530 -12.51 -21.00 16.82
CA LEU A 530 -11.53 -20.19 16.11
C LEU A 530 -11.97 -19.81 14.69
N ASP A 531 -12.63 -20.72 13.98
CA ASP A 531 -13.15 -20.48 12.64
C ASP A 531 -14.33 -19.50 12.70
N TRP A 532 -15.23 -19.61 13.69
CA TRP A 532 -16.27 -18.62 13.98
C TRP A 532 -15.67 -17.24 14.25
N MET A 533 -14.68 -17.16 15.14
CA MET A 533 -13.96 -15.93 15.44
C MET A 533 -13.32 -15.32 14.19
N LYS A 534 -12.72 -16.13 13.30
CA LYS A 534 -12.08 -15.66 12.05
C LYS A 534 -13.06 -15.28 10.95
N GLN A 535 -14.17 -15.99 10.83
CA GLN A 535 -15.12 -15.84 9.74
C GLN A 535 -16.20 -14.80 10.05
N CYS A 536 -16.59 -14.68 11.32
CA CYS A 536 -17.75 -13.89 11.73
C CYS A 536 -17.39 -12.57 12.43
N ILE A 537 -16.23 -12.49 13.08
CA ILE A 537 -15.74 -11.24 13.67
C ILE A 537 -14.67 -10.65 12.75
N HIS A 538 -14.96 -9.48 12.19
CA HIS A 538 -14.02 -8.77 11.32
C HIS A 538 -12.94 -8.06 12.13
N TYR A 539 -11.72 -8.59 12.11
CA TYR A 539 -10.54 -7.91 12.64
C TYR A 539 -9.97 -6.95 11.59
N GLY A 540 -10.34 -5.66 11.65
CA GLY A 540 -9.87 -4.66 10.68
C GLY A 540 -10.05 -3.21 11.13
N ARG A 541 -9.16 -2.30 10.68
CA ARG A 541 -9.19 -0.86 10.99
C ARG A 541 -10.28 -0.13 10.20
N GLY A 542 -11.39 0.15 10.87
CA GLY A 542 -12.46 1.01 10.36
C GLY A 542 -13.62 1.06 11.34
N GLY A 543 -13.81 2.20 12.02
CA GLY A 543 -14.98 2.57 12.82
C GLY A 543 -15.21 1.84 14.15
N CYS A 544 -14.90 0.54 14.23
CA CYS A 544 -15.07 -0.29 15.43
C CYS A 544 -14.18 -1.53 15.36
N SER A 545 -12.86 -1.30 15.32
CA SER A 545 -11.89 -2.38 15.22
C SER A 545 -11.85 -3.18 16.51
N VAL A 546 -12.20 -4.47 16.48
CA VAL A 546 -12.00 -5.39 17.61
C VAL A 546 -10.57 -5.93 17.59
N CYS A 547 -9.86 -5.91 18.72
CA CYS A 547 -8.52 -6.50 18.78
C CYS A 547 -8.57 -8.02 18.64
N PHE A 548 -7.73 -8.59 17.77
CA PHE A 548 -7.68 -10.04 17.55
C PHE A 548 -7.12 -10.85 18.74
N ARG A 549 -6.47 -10.18 19.73
CA ARG A 549 -5.87 -10.84 20.91
C ARG A 549 -6.77 -10.84 22.14
N CYS A 550 -7.46 -9.73 22.43
CA CYS A 550 -8.31 -9.62 23.62
C CYS A 550 -9.79 -9.45 23.30
N HIS A 551 -10.14 -9.29 22.02
CA HIS A 551 -11.52 -9.07 21.56
C HIS A 551 -12.20 -7.82 22.13
N ILE A 552 -11.42 -6.83 22.56
CA ILE A 552 -11.91 -5.50 22.97
C ILE A 552 -11.86 -4.56 21.76
N PRO A 553 -12.95 -3.82 21.47
CA PRO A 553 -12.98 -2.79 20.43
C PRO A 553 -12.11 -1.58 20.77
N PHE A 554 -11.41 -1.06 19.77
CA PHE A 554 -10.60 0.15 19.84
C PHE A 554 -11.51 1.39 19.69
N PHE A 555 -12.32 1.67 20.70
CA PHE A 555 -13.14 2.88 20.77
C PHE A 555 -12.61 3.88 21.82
N HIS A 556 -11.70 3.45 22.69
CA HIS A 556 -11.10 4.30 23.72
C HIS A 556 -9.68 3.87 24.07
N ASP A 557 -8.74 4.80 24.02
CA ASP A 557 -7.30 4.54 24.17
C ASP A 557 -6.94 4.01 25.58
N MET A 558 -7.76 4.30 26.60
CA MET A 558 -7.53 3.78 27.96
C MET A 558 -7.96 2.31 28.18
N LEU A 559 -8.76 1.70 27.29
CA LEU A 559 -9.13 0.28 27.36
C LEU A 559 -8.03 -0.63 26.81
N HIS A 560 -7.20 -0.10 25.92
CA HIS A 560 -6.04 -0.76 25.32
C HIS A 560 -4.79 0.07 25.64
N GLN A 561 -4.23 -0.11 26.84
CA GLN A 561 -3.00 0.61 27.21
C GLN A 561 -1.82 0.12 26.36
N ALA A 562 -1.34 0.98 25.47
CA ALA A 562 -0.03 0.80 24.86
C ALA A 562 1.03 1.18 25.90
N GLN A 563 1.77 0.20 26.44
CA GLN A 563 3.02 0.52 27.14
C GLN A 563 4.06 0.98 26.13
N GLU A 564 4.70 2.11 26.43
CA GLU A 564 5.79 2.67 25.63
C GLU A 564 6.96 1.69 25.55
N GLY A 565 7.50 1.49 24.34
CA GLY A 565 8.83 0.89 24.15
C GLY A 565 8.94 -0.36 23.28
N GLN A 566 7.85 -1.00 22.85
CA GLN A 566 7.93 -2.11 21.90
C GLN A 566 6.78 -2.05 20.88
N GLY A 567 7.12 -2.01 19.59
CA GLY A 567 6.23 -1.76 18.44
C GLY A 567 5.19 -2.84 18.11
N ASN A 568 4.54 -3.43 19.11
CA ASN A 568 3.32 -4.22 18.97
C ASN A 568 2.41 -3.86 20.13
N PHE A 569 1.16 -3.49 19.85
CA PHE A 569 0.10 -3.34 20.85
C PHE A 569 0.04 -4.62 21.71
N ARG A 570 0.68 -4.61 22.89
CA ARG A 570 0.59 -5.70 23.85
C ARG A 570 -0.70 -5.50 24.62
N CYS A 571 -1.70 -6.34 24.35
CA CYS A 571 -2.81 -6.51 25.27
C CYS A 571 -2.27 -7.08 26.59
N GLU A 572 -2.87 -6.69 27.71
CA GLU A 572 -2.62 -7.33 29.00
C GLU A 572 -2.86 -8.85 28.87
N GLU A 573 -1.89 -9.66 29.28
CA GLU A 573 -2.00 -11.13 29.15
C GLU A 573 -3.18 -11.69 29.95
N SER A 574 -3.51 -11.05 31.07
CA SER A 574 -4.70 -11.31 31.89
C SER A 574 -6.03 -11.13 31.15
N HIS A 575 -6.03 -10.36 30.05
CA HIS A 575 -7.22 -9.94 29.31
C HIS A 575 -7.40 -10.68 27.98
N ARG A 576 -6.51 -11.63 27.67
CA ARG A 576 -6.53 -12.40 26.43
C ARG A 576 -7.74 -13.34 26.38
N ASP A 577 -8.46 -13.34 25.26
CA ASP A 577 -9.59 -14.22 24.98
C ASP A 577 -10.75 -14.16 26.00
N VAL A 578 -10.89 -13.11 26.82
CA VAL A 578 -11.98 -12.96 27.81
C VAL A 578 -13.30 -12.60 27.14
N VAL A 579 -13.36 -11.45 26.47
CA VAL A 579 -14.61 -10.90 25.89
C VAL A 579 -15.22 -11.86 24.87
N GLY A 580 -14.41 -12.35 23.93
CA GLY A 580 -14.90 -13.21 22.85
C GLY A 580 -15.38 -14.58 23.32
N SER A 581 -14.74 -15.16 24.36
CA SER A 581 -15.13 -16.47 24.88
C SER A 581 -16.39 -16.41 25.72
N VAL A 582 -16.54 -15.37 26.56
CA VAL A 582 -17.74 -15.14 27.38
C VAL A 582 -18.96 -14.88 26.50
N VAL A 583 -18.82 -14.04 25.46
CA VAL A 583 -19.90 -13.76 24.51
C VAL A 583 -20.33 -15.02 23.75
N TYR A 584 -19.37 -15.82 23.29
CA TYR A 584 -19.69 -17.07 22.58
C TYR A 584 -20.39 -18.08 23.50
N TRP A 585 -19.94 -18.17 24.75
CA TRP A 585 -20.59 -18.99 25.77
C TRP A 585 -22.05 -18.57 26.01
N GLY A 586 -22.32 -17.27 26.13
CA GLY A 586 -23.68 -16.76 26.32
C GLY A 586 -24.63 -17.15 25.20
N PHE A 587 -24.13 -17.32 23.97
CA PHE A 587 -24.92 -17.84 22.85
C PHE A 587 -25.11 -19.36 22.87
N LEU A 588 -24.09 -20.12 23.27
CA LEU A 588 -24.18 -21.58 23.35
C LEU A 588 -25.07 -22.04 24.51
N ASN A 589 -25.13 -21.26 25.59
CA ASN A 589 -26.02 -21.50 26.71
C ASN A 589 -27.44 -21.04 26.37
N ARG A 590 -28.41 -21.95 26.40
CA ARG A 590 -29.80 -21.67 26.02
C ARG A 590 -30.44 -20.59 26.91
N ASP A 591 -30.26 -20.65 28.22
CA ASP A 591 -30.93 -19.75 29.15
C ASP A 591 -30.38 -18.33 29.03
N GLU A 592 -29.05 -18.20 28.91
CA GLU A 592 -28.40 -16.91 28.69
C GLU A 592 -28.68 -16.34 27.30
N ARG A 593 -28.76 -17.19 26.27
CA ARG A 593 -29.15 -16.74 24.93
C ARG A 593 -30.57 -16.19 24.93
N MET A 594 -31.54 -16.89 25.51
CA MET A 594 -32.93 -16.41 25.56
C MET A 594 -33.03 -15.08 26.32
N ALA A 595 -32.32 -14.95 27.46
CA ALA A 595 -32.27 -13.71 28.21
C ALA A 595 -31.62 -12.56 27.42
N ALA A 596 -30.56 -12.84 26.66
CA ALA A 596 -29.93 -11.87 25.79
C ALA A 596 -30.84 -11.45 24.62
N GLU A 597 -31.52 -12.41 23.98
CA GLU A 597 -32.44 -12.14 22.87
C GLU A 597 -33.62 -11.25 23.32
N GLU A 598 -34.13 -11.49 24.52
CA GLU A 598 -35.16 -10.65 25.16
C GLU A 598 -34.61 -9.25 25.48
N TYR A 599 -33.44 -9.16 26.13
CA TYR A 599 -32.84 -7.89 26.53
C TYR A 599 -32.49 -6.98 25.33
N PHE A 600 -31.94 -7.56 24.26
CA PHE A 600 -31.55 -6.81 23.06
C PHE A 600 -32.66 -6.71 22.01
N GLY A 601 -33.84 -7.31 22.24
CA GLY A 601 -34.95 -7.32 21.29
C GLY A 601 -34.59 -7.92 19.93
N GLN A 602 -33.67 -8.87 19.90
CA GLN A 602 -33.07 -9.43 18.69
C GLN A 602 -32.90 -10.93 18.84
N THR A 603 -33.34 -11.72 17.86
CA THR A 603 -33.10 -13.17 17.81
C THR A 603 -31.94 -13.52 16.89
N TRP A 604 -31.15 -14.54 17.25
CA TRP A 604 -30.03 -15.03 16.46
C TRP A 604 -30.23 -16.50 16.10
N ALA A 605 -30.61 -16.75 14.85
CA ALA A 605 -30.90 -18.09 14.34
C ALA A 605 -29.67 -19.02 14.34
N ASP A 606 -28.47 -18.47 14.16
CA ASP A 606 -27.21 -19.19 14.17
C ASP A 606 -26.06 -18.31 14.70
N ASP A 607 -24.89 -18.93 14.89
CA ASP A 607 -23.69 -18.26 15.39
C ASP A 607 -23.14 -17.21 14.41
N ILE A 608 -23.40 -17.35 13.11
CA ILE A 608 -23.00 -16.38 12.08
C ILE A 608 -23.83 -15.10 12.20
N ALA A 609 -25.15 -15.22 12.41
CA ALA A 609 -26.07 -14.12 12.62
C ALA A 609 -25.69 -13.31 13.88
N LEU A 610 -25.32 -14.00 14.96
CA LEU A 610 -24.75 -13.36 16.15
C LEU A 610 -23.46 -12.61 15.81
N GLY A 611 -22.49 -13.26 15.15
CA GLY A 611 -21.21 -12.64 14.83
C GLY A 611 -21.34 -11.35 14.00
N ARG A 612 -22.25 -11.33 13.01
CA ARG A 612 -22.57 -10.13 12.22
C ARG A 612 -23.20 -9.01 13.05
N TRP A 613 -23.95 -9.35 14.10
CA TRP A 613 -24.55 -8.38 15.00
C TRP A 613 -23.53 -7.81 16.00
N LEU A 614 -22.64 -8.66 16.53
CA LEU A 614 -21.63 -8.27 17.53
C LEU A 614 -20.67 -7.19 17.04
N VAL A 615 -20.40 -7.12 15.74
CA VAL A 615 -19.48 -6.13 15.14
C VAL A 615 -20.16 -4.80 14.77
N LYS A 616 -21.49 -4.70 14.89
CA LYS A 616 -22.22 -3.44 14.64
C LYS A 616 -22.19 -2.54 15.88
N THR A 617 -22.38 -1.24 15.65
CA THR A 617 -22.64 -0.24 16.69
C THR A 617 -24.11 0.18 16.63
N GLU A 618 -24.69 0.53 17.77
CA GLU A 618 -25.96 1.23 17.78
C GLU A 618 -25.80 2.70 17.38
N ARG A 619 -26.90 3.29 16.91
CA ARG A 619 -26.93 4.66 16.42
C ARG A 619 -26.65 5.63 17.58
N GLY A 620 -25.47 6.24 17.60
CA GLY A 620 -25.02 7.17 18.63
C GLY A 620 -23.97 6.61 19.60
N GLU A 621 -23.63 5.33 19.48
CA GLU A 621 -22.57 4.67 20.23
C GLU A 621 -21.29 4.49 19.39
N GLU A 622 -20.13 4.63 20.04
CA GLU A 622 -18.81 4.45 19.40
C GLU A 622 -18.22 3.05 19.65
N TYR A 623 -18.93 2.17 20.36
CA TYR A 623 -18.47 0.84 20.75
C TYR A 623 -19.41 -0.25 20.24
N THR A 624 -18.85 -1.44 20.00
CA THR A 624 -19.58 -2.55 19.36
C THR A 624 -20.55 -3.25 20.30
N ASN A 625 -21.58 -3.86 19.73
CA ASN A 625 -22.50 -4.77 20.41
C ASN A 625 -21.79 -5.92 21.15
N MET A 626 -20.56 -6.26 20.78
CA MET A 626 -19.71 -7.20 21.52
C MET A 626 -19.48 -6.80 22.99
N ILE A 627 -19.23 -5.52 23.27
CA ILE A 627 -19.02 -5.05 24.65
C ILE A 627 -20.35 -5.00 25.40
N ARG A 628 -21.44 -4.67 24.72
CA ARG A 628 -22.79 -4.67 25.30
C ARG A 628 -23.20 -6.07 25.74
N MET A 629 -23.02 -7.04 24.85
CA MET A 629 -23.28 -8.45 25.14
C MET A 629 -22.37 -8.97 26.27
N PHE A 630 -21.09 -8.62 26.25
CA PHE A 630 -20.16 -8.98 27.32
C PHE A 630 -20.60 -8.43 28.68
N LEU A 631 -20.89 -7.13 28.78
CA LEU A 631 -21.34 -6.51 30.02
C LEU A 631 -22.66 -7.09 30.52
N PHE A 632 -23.61 -7.35 29.61
CA PHE A 632 -24.88 -8.01 29.95
C PHE A 632 -24.67 -9.37 30.62
N ILE A 633 -23.81 -10.21 30.05
CA ILE A 633 -23.50 -11.53 30.61
C ILE A 633 -22.82 -11.37 31.98
N VAL A 634 -21.88 -10.43 32.11
CA VAL A 634 -21.18 -10.18 33.39
C VAL A 634 -22.13 -9.68 34.47
N ASP A 635 -23.04 -8.75 34.16
CA ASP A 635 -24.01 -8.23 35.14
C ASP A 635 -24.88 -9.36 35.70
N ARG A 636 -25.32 -10.28 34.83
CA ARG A 636 -26.12 -11.45 35.24
C ARG A 636 -25.34 -12.43 36.09
N LEU A 637 -24.05 -12.63 35.80
CA LEU A 637 -23.17 -13.45 36.63
C LEU A 637 -22.99 -12.86 38.02
N VAL A 638 -22.78 -11.55 38.12
CA VAL A 638 -22.65 -10.84 39.41
C VAL A 638 -23.98 -10.86 40.18
N ALA A 639 -25.11 -10.65 39.50
CA ALA A 639 -26.44 -10.72 40.11
C ALA A 639 -26.84 -12.12 40.60
N GLY A 640 -26.31 -13.19 39.99
CA GLY A 640 -26.51 -14.57 40.45
C GLY A 640 -25.55 -15.02 41.57
N GLN A 641 -24.55 -14.20 41.90
CA GLN A 641 -23.59 -14.42 42.99
C GLN A 641 -23.96 -13.68 44.30
N GLN A 642 -24.76 -12.62 44.20
CA GLN A 642 -25.46 -12.00 45.34
C GLN A 642 -26.69 -12.83 45.72
#